data_AF-A0A2S9I5S0-F1
#
_entry.id   AF-A0A2S9I5S0-F1
#
_cell.length_a   1.000
_cell.length_b   1.000
_cell.length_c   1.000
_cell.angle_alpha   90.00
_cell.angle_beta   90.00
_cell.angle_gamma   90.00
#
_symmetry.space_group_name_H-M   'P 1'
#
loop_
_entity.id
_entity.type
_entity.pdbx_description
1 polymer ?
#
loop_
_entity_poly.entity_id
_entity_poly.type
_entity_poly.pdbx_seq_one_letter_code
_entity_poly.pdbx_strand_id
1 'polypeptide(L)'
;MSHLKYGLDRLAFRRALSNETRSAGKFVRIPLAILLASQTFSTQAEIYFNPRFLADDPAAVADLSNFEKGQEVPAGTYRVDIYLNDGYMTTHDVSFNPGEDGHGLIPCLTRGQLSDMGVNTASIAGMELLGNDACVALAQMIPDATSRFDVGQQRLHLTIPQAFMGGHARGYIPPEMWDNGINAGLLNYNFTGNSVHNTNGGNSNYAYLNLQSGLNIGAWRLRDNTTWSYSSSGSSNSNENKWQHVNTWLERDITSWRSRLTLGDSYSNSDIFDGINFRGLQLASDDNMLPDSQRGFAPSVHGIARGTAQVSIKQNGYEIYHSTVPPGPFTINDLYAAGSGGDLQVTIKEADGSSQVFTVPYSSVPILQREGRTRYSFTAGEYRSGNDRQENPHFVQGTLLHGLASGFTIYGGAQLADRYRAFNLGVGKNMGEFGALSLDVTQANATLPDDSDHQGQSIRFLYNKSLSEVGTNFQLVGYRYSTRGFFSFADTTYNRMSGYNVETQDGIVEMKPVFTDYYNLAYSKRGKVQASITQQLGRTATAYLSGSHQTYWGTDGADEQLQLGLNTAVDDINWTLSYSLTKNAWQQGRDQMLALNVSIPFSHWMRSDSQSAWRNASASYSMSNDLNGRTTSLAGLYGTVLEDNNLSYSMQTGYAGGGNGSSGSNGYAALNYRGGRANANVGYSRSENIDQVYYGVSGGVLAHANGVTLSQPMNDTVVLIKAPGAGNVKVENQTGVRTDSRGYAVLPYATDYRENRIALNTNSLADNIELNDAVATVVPTHGAIVRAEFKAQVGMKLLMALTYKGKPVPFGAMASSADGQNSSIVADGGQVYLSGMPATGKVLVKWGDGADASCQADYRVAKENQDQALSQLPAVCR
;
A
#
# COMPACT_ATOMS: atom_id res chain seq x y z
N MET A 1 -27.94 10.37 44.14
CA MET A 1 -28.98 11.15 44.83
C MET A 1 -30.27 11.10 44.03
N SER A 2 -31.34 10.58 44.67
CA SER A 2 -32.80 10.67 44.40
C SER A 2 -33.33 10.96 42.98
N HIS A 3 -34.04 10.03 42.33
CA HIS A 3 -35.50 9.71 42.40
C HIS A 3 -36.39 10.61 41.50
N LEU A 4 -37.02 10.01 40.47
CA LEU A 4 -38.48 9.74 40.28
C LEU A 4 -39.36 11.00 40.08
N LYS A 5 -39.99 11.21 38.91
CA LYS A 5 -41.28 10.66 38.38
C LYS A 5 -42.54 11.42 38.85
N TYR A 6 -43.47 11.58 37.88
CA TYR A 6 -44.85 12.10 37.92
C TYR A 6 -45.01 13.64 37.88
N GLY A 7 -45.96 14.23 37.17
CA GLY A 7 -47.09 13.71 36.41
C GLY A 7 -48.02 14.87 35.97
N LEU A 8 -48.83 14.58 34.93
CA LEU A 8 -50.09 15.20 34.48
C LEU A 8 -50.74 16.26 35.40
N ASP A 9 -51.18 17.42 34.88
CA ASP A 9 -52.49 17.57 34.25
C ASP A 9 -52.79 18.99 33.71
N ARG A 10 -53.42 18.96 32.53
CA ARG A 10 -54.43 19.84 31.93
C ARG A 10 -54.89 21.10 32.71
N LEU A 11 -54.85 22.24 32.02
CA LEU A 11 -55.84 23.31 32.18
C LEU A 11 -56.88 23.20 31.05
N ALA A 12 -58.08 22.76 31.45
CA ALA A 12 -59.28 22.76 30.63
C ALA A 12 -59.96 24.13 30.68
N PHE A 13 -60.54 24.58 29.56
CA PHE A 13 -61.67 25.50 29.61
C PHE A 13 -62.86 24.85 28.88
N ARG A 14 -63.81 24.38 29.68
CA ARG A 14 -65.17 23.95 29.30
C ARG A 14 -66.14 25.02 29.80
N ARG A 15 -67.05 25.47 28.93
CA ARG A 15 -68.49 25.73 29.16
C ARG A 15 -69.02 26.44 27.91
N ALA A 16 -69.82 25.83 27.04
CA ALA A 16 -71.12 25.18 27.20
C ALA A 16 -72.25 26.16 27.57
N LEU A 17 -73.18 26.28 26.62
CA LEU A 17 -74.63 26.49 26.75
C LEU A 17 -75.06 27.93 27.16
N SER A 18 -76.13 28.50 26.61
CA SER A 18 -77.20 28.00 25.74
C SER A 18 -77.99 29.19 25.21
N ASN A 19 -78.43 29.09 23.96
CA ASN A 19 -79.38 30.02 23.33
C ASN A 19 -80.81 29.83 23.89
N GLU A 20 -81.40 30.93 24.33
CA GLU A 20 -82.82 31.31 24.21
C GLU A 20 -82.79 32.81 23.87
N THR A 21 -83.50 33.41 22.92
CA THR A 21 -84.76 33.08 22.24
C THR A 21 -84.88 33.92 20.96
N ARG A 22 -85.51 33.32 19.94
CA ARG A 22 -86.39 33.91 18.90
C ARG A 22 -86.00 35.21 18.17
N SER A 23 -85.66 35.00 16.88
CA SER A 23 -86.42 35.47 15.71
C SER A 23 -87.06 36.87 15.77
N ALA A 24 -86.47 37.83 15.05
CA ALA A 24 -87.15 38.63 14.02
C ALA A 24 -86.12 39.51 13.29
N GLY A 25 -86.32 39.76 12.00
CA GLY A 25 -85.67 40.89 11.31
C GLY A 25 -84.78 40.51 10.14
N LYS A 26 -85.41 40.01 9.08
CA LYS A 26 -84.92 40.15 7.70
C LYS A 26 -84.58 41.63 7.46
N PHE A 27 -83.31 42.05 7.47
CA PHE A 27 -82.80 43.25 6.76
C PHE A 27 -81.26 43.47 6.87
N VAL A 28 -80.44 42.46 7.17
CA VAL A 28 -78.96 42.64 7.27
C VAL A 28 -78.18 41.57 6.48
N ARG A 29 -78.73 41.06 5.37
CA ARG A 29 -78.02 40.12 4.48
C ARG A 29 -77.28 40.78 3.30
N ILE A 30 -77.29 42.11 3.23
CA ILE A 30 -76.61 42.86 2.15
C ILE A 30 -75.15 43.24 2.49
N PRO A 31 -74.73 43.57 3.73
CA PRO A 31 -73.32 43.91 3.97
C PRO A 31 -72.42 42.66 4.08
N LEU A 32 -72.95 41.49 4.45
CA LEU A 32 -72.16 40.26 4.60
C LEU A 32 -71.86 39.57 3.25
N ALA A 33 -72.73 39.73 2.24
CA ALA A 33 -72.45 39.27 0.88
C ALA A 33 -71.42 40.15 0.15
N ILE A 34 -71.31 41.43 0.52
CA ILE A 34 -70.32 42.36 -0.03
C ILE A 34 -68.92 42.14 0.61
N LEU A 35 -68.86 41.71 1.88
CA LEU A 35 -67.60 41.32 2.56
C LEU A 35 -67.06 39.93 2.18
N LEU A 36 -67.89 39.05 1.59
CA LEU A 36 -67.47 37.75 1.04
C LEU A 36 -67.25 37.77 -0.48
N ALA A 37 -67.68 38.84 -1.16
CA ALA A 37 -67.43 39.08 -2.59
C ALA A 37 -66.23 40.01 -2.85
N SER A 38 -65.61 40.56 -1.81
CA SER A 38 -64.29 41.19 -1.94
C SER A 38 -63.26 40.11 -2.18
N GLN A 39 -62.93 39.86 -3.44
CA GLN A 39 -61.70 39.17 -3.78
C GLN A 39 -60.57 39.93 -3.10
N THR A 40 -59.95 39.31 -2.09
CA THR A 40 -58.59 39.66 -1.71
C THR A 40 -57.76 39.35 -2.94
N PHE A 41 -57.55 40.35 -3.81
CA PHE A 41 -56.47 40.29 -4.76
C PHE A 41 -55.23 40.05 -3.92
N SER A 42 -54.61 38.89 -4.07
CA SER A 42 -53.22 38.71 -3.69
C SER A 42 -52.45 39.72 -4.54
N THR A 43 -52.26 40.92 -4.01
CA THR A 43 -51.29 41.87 -4.54
C THR A 43 -49.94 41.22 -4.33
N GLN A 44 -49.48 40.50 -5.35
CA GLN A 44 -48.05 40.24 -5.49
C GLN A 44 -47.42 41.59 -5.78
N ALA A 45 -46.77 42.16 -4.78
CA ALA A 45 -45.86 43.26 -5.03
C ALA A 45 -44.64 42.66 -5.74
N GLU A 46 -44.63 42.71 -7.07
CA GLU A 46 -43.40 42.51 -7.83
C GLU A 46 -42.40 43.60 -7.41
N ILE A 47 -41.13 43.22 -7.30
CA ILE A 47 -40.05 44.14 -6.97
C ILE A 47 -39.87 45.06 -8.17
N TYR A 48 -40.37 46.30 -8.09
CA TYR A 48 -40.29 47.28 -9.18
C TYR A 48 -39.10 48.23 -8.95
N PHE A 49 -38.17 48.25 -9.90
CA PHE A 49 -37.07 49.23 -9.90
C PHE A 49 -37.54 50.50 -10.61
N ASN A 50 -37.65 51.61 -9.87
CA ASN A 50 -38.04 52.87 -10.47
C ASN A 50 -36.91 53.40 -11.39
N PRO A 51 -37.10 53.42 -12.73
CA PRO A 51 -36.05 53.80 -13.68
C PRO A 51 -35.61 55.26 -13.53
N ARG A 52 -36.42 56.12 -12.90
CA ARG A 52 -36.05 57.52 -12.61
C ARG A 52 -34.90 57.70 -11.63
N PHE A 53 -34.53 56.64 -10.88
CA PHE A 53 -33.32 56.69 -10.05
C PHE A 53 -32.03 56.52 -10.87
N LEU A 54 -32.12 56.03 -12.11
CA LEU A 54 -30.97 55.77 -12.98
C LEU A 54 -30.79 56.85 -14.06
N ALA A 55 -31.89 57.41 -14.57
CA ALA A 55 -31.87 58.52 -15.54
C ALA A 55 -33.14 59.38 -15.46
N ASP A 56 -33.01 60.67 -15.81
CA ASP A 56 -34.15 61.62 -15.86
C ASP A 56 -35.20 61.23 -16.93
N ASP A 57 -34.78 60.52 -17.98
CA ASP A 57 -35.67 59.95 -19.02
C ASP A 57 -35.86 58.43 -18.79
N PRO A 58 -37.05 57.98 -18.35
CA PRO A 58 -37.35 56.57 -18.16
C PRO A 58 -37.23 55.72 -19.43
N ALA A 59 -37.41 56.32 -20.62
CA ALA A 59 -37.31 55.61 -21.90
C ALA A 59 -35.86 55.33 -22.32
N ALA A 60 -34.89 55.99 -21.67
CA ALA A 60 -33.46 55.74 -21.87
C ALA A 60 -32.91 54.63 -20.96
N VAL A 61 -33.71 54.09 -20.03
CA VAL A 61 -33.33 52.99 -19.14
C VAL A 61 -33.71 51.66 -19.79
N ALA A 62 -32.75 50.75 -19.90
CA ALA A 62 -32.95 49.41 -20.45
C ALA A 62 -33.99 48.60 -19.65
N ASP A 63 -34.62 47.60 -20.28
CA ASP A 63 -35.62 46.74 -19.64
C ASP A 63 -35.03 46.00 -18.42
N LEU A 64 -35.51 46.37 -17.22
CA LEU A 64 -35.05 45.81 -15.94
C LEU A 64 -35.90 44.63 -15.47
N SER A 65 -36.91 44.19 -16.24
CA SER A 65 -37.88 43.16 -15.83
C SER A 65 -37.25 41.81 -15.47
N ASN A 66 -36.06 41.50 -16.00
CA ASN A 66 -35.32 40.29 -15.64
C ASN A 66 -34.70 40.39 -14.23
N PHE A 67 -34.21 41.56 -13.83
CA PHE A 67 -33.69 41.81 -12.48
C PHE A 67 -34.81 41.88 -11.44
N GLU A 68 -35.97 42.41 -11.83
CA GLU A 68 -37.19 42.46 -11.02
C GLU A 68 -37.73 41.06 -10.67
N LYS A 69 -37.44 40.06 -11.50
CA LYS A 69 -37.73 38.62 -11.28
C LYS A 69 -36.64 37.88 -10.48
N GLY A 70 -35.65 38.60 -9.95
CA GLY A 70 -34.55 38.05 -9.16
C GLY A 70 -33.40 37.44 -9.97
N GLN A 71 -33.30 37.71 -11.28
CA GLN A 71 -32.12 37.31 -12.07
C GLN A 71 -31.01 38.36 -11.92
N GLU A 72 -29.81 37.94 -11.50
CA GLU A 72 -28.65 38.85 -11.39
C GLU A 72 -28.06 39.25 -12.76
N VAL A 73 -28.30 38.45 -13.81
CA VAL A 73 -27.89 38.68 -15.20
C VAL A 73 -28.86 38.01 -16.18
N PRO A 74 -28.96 38.49 -17.43
CA PRO A 74 -29.76 37.84 -18.47
C PRO A 74 -29.17 36.49 -18.92
N ALA A 75 -29.99 35.68 -19.60
CA ALA A 75 -29.51 34.48 -20.29
C ALA A 75 -28.49 34.85 -21.39
N GLY A 76 -27.43 34.07 -21.51
CA GLY A 76 -26.32 34.38 -22.39
C GLY A 76 -25.08 33.53 -22.11
N THR A 77 -24.02 33.77 -22.87
CA THR A 77 -22.74 33.09 -22.68
C THR A 77 -21.83 33.95 -21.80
N TYR A 78 -21.34 33.37 -20.72
CA TYR A 78 -20.46 34.04 -19.78
C TYR A 78 -19.15 33.26 -19.64
N ARG A 79 -18.03 33.98 -19.66
CA ARG A 79 -16.73 33.44 -19.28
C ARG A 79 -16.72 33.27 -17.76
N VAL A 80 -16.66 32.03 -17.29
CA VAL A 80 -16.77 31.72 -15.86
C VAL A 80 -15.72 30.72 -15.41
N ASP A 81 -15.24 30.87 -14.19
CA ASP A 81 -14.48 29.85 -13.49
C ASP A 81 -15.47 28.79 -12.96
N ILE A 82 -15.31 27.55 -13.41
CA ILE A 82 -16.17 26.43 -13.00
C ILE A 82 -15.57 25.76 -11.78
N TYR A 83 -16.33 25.75 -10.70
CA TYR A 83 -16.03 25.07 -9.46
C TYR A 83 -16.97 23.89 -9.28
N LEU A 84 -16.41 22.71 -8.98
CA LEU A 84 -17.19 21.51 -8.68
C LEU A 84 -16.83 21.02 -7.27
N ASN A 85 -17.82 20.96 -6.39
CA ASN A 85 -17.67 20.63 -4.96
C ASN A 85 -16.55 21.48 -4.29
N ASP A 86 -16.58 22.80 -4.55
CA ASP A 86 -15.60 23.81 -4.10
C ASP A 86 -14.16 23.67 -4.64
N GLY A 87 -13.90 22.69 -5.52
CA GLY A 87 -12.65 22.57 -6.27
C GLY A 87 -12.70 23.32 -7.59
N TYR A 88 -11.69 24.14 -7.89
CA TYR A 88 -11.54 24.77 -9.21
C TYR A 88 -11.24 23.69 -10.26
N MET A 89 -11.99 23.72 -11.36
CA MET A 89 -11.81 22.78 -12.47
C MET A 89 -11.13 23.47 -13.67
N THR A 90 -11.80 24.48 -14.22
CA THR A 90 -11.38 25.13 -15.46
C THR A 90 -12.13 26.45 -15.65
N THR A 91 -11.65 27.30 -16.56
CA THR A 91 -12.34 28.52 -16.99
C THR A 91 -12.83 28.35 -18.43
N HIS A 92 -14.14 28.46 -18.64
CA HIS A 92 -14.75 28.32 -19.97
C HIS A 92 -15.90 29.30 -20.18
N ASP A 93 -16.25 29.50 -21.45
CA ASP A 93 -17.46 30.20 -21.86
C ASP A 93 -18.64 29.24 -21.73
N VAL A 94 -19.49 29.46 -20.72
CA VAL A 94 -20.66 28.63 -20.42
C VAL A 94 -21.91 29.38 -20.86
N SER A 95 -22.76 28.70 -21.64
CA SER A 95 -24.06 29.25 -22.05
C SER A 95 -25.10 28.96 -20.97
N PHE A 96 -25.81 29.99 -20.53
CA PHE A 96 -26.84 29.90 -19.51
C PHE A 96 -28.22 30.11 -20.12
N ASN A 97 -29.10 29.12 -19.91
CA ASN A 97 -30.48 29.14 -20.37
C ASN A 97 -31.43 29.48 -19.21
N PRO A 98 -32.58 30.12 -19.46
CA PRO A 98 -33.59 30.36 -18.42
C PRO A 98 -34.16 29.04 -17.88
N GLY A 99 -34.31 28.94 -16.56
CA GLY A 99 -34.95 27.78 -15.91
C GLY A 99 -36.46 27.68 -16.21
N GLU A 100 -37.06 26.51 -15.95
CA GLU A 100 -38.47 26.19 -16.29
C GLU A 100 -39.49 27.15 -15.64
N ASP A 101 -39.18 27.71 -14.47
CA ASP A 101 -40.05 28.64 -13.73
C ASP A 101 -39.75 30.14 -14.03
N GLY A 102 -38.84 30.44 -14.97
CA GLY A 102 -38.40 31.80 -15.27
C GLY A 102 -37.52 32.46 -14.19
N HIS A 103 -37.31 31.78 -13.06
CA HIS A 103 -36.39 32.18 -12.00
C HIS A 103 -35.07 31.40 -12.12
N GLY A 104 -33.95 32.12 -12.25
CA GLY A 104 -32.61 31.54 -12.30
C GLY A 104 -32.12 31.12 -13.70
N LEU A 105 -30.80 30.91 -13.78
CA LEU A 105 -30.07 30.52 -14.99
C LEU A 105 -29.47 29.12 -14.82
N ILE A 106 -29.69 28.24 -15.80
CA ILE A 106 -29.16 26.88 -15.82
C ILE A 106 -27.97 26.81 -16.79
N PRO A 107 -26.80 26.31 -16.37
CA PRO A 107 -25.67 26.15 -17.27
C PRO A 107 -25.91 25.01 -18.26
N CYS A 108 -25.63 25.24 -19.54
CA CYS A 108 -25.55 24.17 -20.54
C CYS A 108 -24.16 23.54 -20.50
N LEU A 109 -24.06 22.39 -19.85
CA LEU A 109 -22.86 21.56 -19.82
C LEU A 109 -23.11 20.26 -20.58
N THR A 110 -22.15 19.85 -21.38
CA THR A 110 -22.20 18.60 -22.14
C THR A 110 -21.77 17.40 -21.29
N ARG A 111 -22.11 16.19 -21.73
CA ARG A 111 -21.64 14.95 -21.11
C ARG A 111 -20.10 14.88 -21.06
N GLY A 112 -19.43 15.30 -22.13
CA GLY A 112 -17.95 15.31 -22.20
C GLY A 112 -17.35 16.22 -21.13
N GLN A 113 -17.84 17.46 -21.04
CA GLN A 113 -17.38 18.41 -20.02
C GLN A 113 -17.59 17.90 -18.59
N LEU A 114 -18.74 17.28 -18.31
CA LEU A 114 -19.00 16.69 -16.98
C LEU A 114 -18.04 15.52 -16.68
N SER A 115 -17.78 14.65 -17.67
CA SER A 115 -16.83 13.55 -17.53
C SER A 115 -15.41 14.05 -17.26
N ASP A 116 -14.96 15.09 -17.97
CA ASP A 116 -13.63 15.68 -17.80
C ASP A 116 -13.47 16.38 -16.45
N MET A 117 -14.56 16.92 -15.89
CA MET A 117 -14.59 17.47 -14.53
C MET A 117 -14.66 16.38 -13.44
N GLY A 118 -14.66 15.09 -13.82
CA GLY A 118 -14.64 13.97 -12.90
C GLY A 118 -16.01 13.44 -12.49
N VAL A 119 -17.09 13.75 -13.21
CA VAL A 119 -18.40 13.11 -13.00
C VAL A 119 -18.41 11.73 -13.65
N ASN A 120 -18.81 10.70 -12.91
CA ASN A 120 -18.97 9.36 -13.45
C ASN A 120 -20.28 9.27 -14.26
N THR A 121 -20.21 9.60 -15.55
CA THR A 121 -21.38 9.61 -16.43
C THR A 121 -22.06 8.25 -16.56
N ALA A 122 -21.32 7.14 -16.35
CA ALA A 122 -21.85 5.78 -16.40
C ALA A 122 -22.70 5.41 -15.16
N SER A 123 -22.56 6.11 -14.03
CA SER A 123 -23.42 5.86 -12.86
C SER A 123 -24.76 6.59 -12.93
N ILE A 124 -24.99 7.41 -13.97
CA ILE A 124 -26.19 8.23 -14.13
C ILE A 124 -27.06 7.68 -15.25
N ALA A 125 -28.19 7.08 -14.87
CA ALA A 125 -29.11 6.47 -15.82
C ALA A 125 -29.67 7.51 -16.82
N GLY A 126 -29.64 7.17 -18.11
CA GLY A 126 -30.16 8.02 -19.19
C GLY A 126 -29.17 9.03 -19.78
N MET A 127 -28.00 9.25 -19.16
CA MET A 127 -26.97 10.17 -19.68
C MET A 127 -26.28 9.64 -20.96
N GLU A 128 -26.24 8.32 -21.14
CA GLU A 128 -25.70 7.69 -22.35
C GLU A 128 -26.54 7.97 -23.61
N LEU A 129 -27.85 8.20 -23.43
CA LEU A 129 -28.81 8.44 -24.51
C LEU A 129 -28.75 9.86 -25.08
N LEU A 130 -28.04 10.78 -24.40
CA LEU A 130 -27.88 12.16 -24.84
C LEU A 130 -26.85 12.26 -25.98
N GLY A 131 -27.11 13.14 -26.94
CA GLY A 131 -26.14 13.53 -27.96
C GLY A 131 -24.91 14.20 -27.33
N ASN A 132 -23.75 14.14 -28.01
CA ASN A 132 -22.49 14.67 -27.46
C ASN A 132 -22.55 16.15 -27.07
N ASP A 133 -23.28 16.96 -27.84
CA ASP A 133 -23.43 18.41 -27.62
C ASP A 133 -24.74 18.79 -26.89
N ALA A 134 -25.50 17.80 -26.40
CA ALA A 134 -26.74 18.07 -25.70
C ALA A 134 -26.47 18.66 -24.31
N CYS A 135 -27.22 19.70 -23.93
CA CYS A 135 -27.19 20.26 -22.58
C CYS A 135 -27.74 19.24 -21.59
N VAL A 136 -26.93 18.84 -20.61
CA VAL A 136 -27.35 17.93 -19.55
C VAL A 136 -28.20 18.67 -18.53
N ALA A 137 -29.42 18.19 -18.30
CA ALA A 137 -30.31 18.70 -17.26
C ALA A 137 -29.84 18.20 -15.87
N LEU A 138 -28.77 18.83 -15.35
CA LEU A 138 -28.03 18.37 -14.18
C LEU A 138 -28.92 18.07 -12.96
N ALA A 139 -29.79 19.01 -12.58
CA ALA A 139 -30.67 18.90 -11.42
C ALA A 139 -31.82 17.89 -11.59
N GLN A 140 -32.18 17.54 -12.84
CA GLN A 140 -33.23 16.54 -13.12
C GLN A 140 -32.65 15.12 -13.22
N MET A 141 -31.45 14.99 -13.80
CA MET A 141 -30.80 13.68 -14.00
C MET A 141 -30.00 13.19 -12.80
N ILE A 142 -29.47 14.11 -11.99
CA ILE A 142 -28.69 13.79 -10.80
C ILE A 142 -29.46 14.28 -9.57
N PRO A 143 -30.03 13.38 -8.76
CA PRO A 143 -30.67 13.76 -7.50
C PRO A 143 -29.72 14.55 -6.60
N ASP A 144 -30.24 15.59 -5.94
CA ASP A 144 -29.50 16.46 -5.02
C ASP A 144 -28.32 17.26 -5.65
N ALA A 145 -28.16 17.24 -6.97
CA ALA A 145 -27.21 18.11 -7.65
C ALA A 145 -27.74 19.54 -7.75
N THR A 146 -26.87 20.52 -7.52
CA THR A 146 -27.23 21.95 -7.65
C THR A 146 -26.22 22.71 -8.50
N SER A 147 -26.69 23.77 -9.14
CA SER A 147 -25.85 24.71 -9.89
C SER A 147 -26.18 26.13 -9.47
N ARG A 148 -25.17 26.93 -9.14
CA ARG A 148 -25.31 28.33 -8.77
C ARG A 148 -24.27 29.16 -9.51
N PHE A 149 -24.72 30.16 -10.26
CA PHE A 149 -23.84 31.14 -10.89
C PHE A 149 -23.72 32.38 -10.02
N ASP A 150 -22.49 32.73 -9.62
CA ASP A 150 -22.15 33.98 -8.93
C ASP A 150 -21.50 34.94 -9.93
N VAL A 151 -22.25 35.98 -10.29
CA VAL A 151 -21.82 36.95 -11.29
C VAL A 151 -20.72 37.86 -10.76
N GLY A 152 -20.79 38.23 -9.48
CA GLY A 152 -19.83 39.14 -8.85
C GLY A 152 -18.40 38.60 -8.86
N GLN A 153 -18.26 37.28 -8.77
CA GLN A 153 -16.96 36.59 -8.84
C GLN A 153 -16.68 35.93 -10.20
N GLN A 154 -17.64 35.93 -11.13
CA GLN A 154 -17.60 35.17 -12.38
C GLN A 154 -17.39 33.65 -12.14
N ARG A 155 -18.09 33.10 -11.14
CA ARG A 155 -17.91 31.70 -10.72
C ARG A 155 -19.18 30.88 -10.88
N LEU A 156 -19.07 29.72 -11.50
CA LEU A 156 -20.12 28.71 -11.54
C LEU A 156 -19.83 27.63 -10.49
N HIS A 157 -20.65 27.58 -9.44
CA HIS A 157 -20.60 26.55 -8.42
C HIS A 157 -21.51 25.38 -8.82
N LEU A 158 -20.92 24.19 -8.96
CA LEU A 158 -21.61 22.92 -9.15
C LEU A 158 -21.44 22.09 -7.87
N THR A 159 -22.53 21.57 -7.33
CA THR A 159 -22.47 20.57 -6.27
C THR A 159 -23.07 19.27 -6.78
N ILE A 160 -22.27 18.21 -6.85
CA ILE A 160 -22.69 16.90 -7.32
C ILE A 160 -22.39 15.89 -6.21
N PRO A 161 -23.36 15.07 -5.78
CA PRO A 161 -23.12 14.07 -4.74
C PRO A 161 -21.95 13.15 -5.11
N GLN A 162 -21.07 12.86 -4.13
CA GLN A 162 -19.85 12.10 -4.36
C GLN A 162 -20.12 10.71 -4.99
N ALA A 163 -21.28 10.11 -4.73
CA ALA A 163 -21.67 8.83 -5.33
C ALA A 163 -21.71 8.85 -6.88
N PHE A 164 -21.89 10.03 -7.48
CA PHE A 164 -21.88 10.23 -8.94
C PHE A 164 -20.56 10.80 -9.47
N MET A 165 -19.56 10.97 -8.61
CA MET A 165 -18.22 11.38 -9.00
C MET A 165 -17.39 10.14 -9.37
N GLY A 166 -16.48 10.29 -10.32
CA GLY A 166 -15.40 9.34 -10.60
C GLY A 166 -14.52 9.25 -9.36
N GLY A 167 -14.66 8.17 -8.61
CA GLY A 167 -13.98 8.01 -7.33
C GLY A 167 -12.47 7.93 -7.48
N HIS A 168 -11.77 9.06 -7.37
CA HIS A 168 -10.34 9.07 -7.09
C HIS A 168 -10.17 8.81 -5.60
N ALA A 169 -10.01 7.53 -5.24
CA ALA A 169 -9.66 7.16 -3.89
C ALA A 169 -8.38 7.90 -3.45
N ARG A 170 -8.25 8.16 -2.15
CA ARG A 170 -7.04 8.80 -1.63
C ARG A 170 -5.79 8.01 -2.05
N GLY A 171 -4.81 8.72 -2.60
CA GLY A 171 -3.58 8.11 -3.14
C GLY A 171 -3.76 7.46 -4.51
N TYR A 172 -4.83 7.79 -5.23
CA TYR A 172 -4.99 7.43 -6.64
C TYR A 172 -3.91 8.10 -7.49
N ILE A 173 -3.30 7.31 -8.36
CA ILE A 173 -2.30 7.76 -9.32
C ILE A 173 -2.79 7.36 -10.71
N PRO A 174 -3.06 8.33 -11.60
CA PRO A 174 -3.40 8.08 -12.99
C PRO A 174 -2.44 7.09 -13.67
N PRO A 175 -2.93 6.09 -14.43
CA PRO A 175 -2.09 5.08 -15.08
C PRO A 175 -1.07 5.65 -16.06
N GLU A 176 -1.32 6.82 -16.66
CA GLU A 176 -0.37 7.50 -17.54
C GLU A 176 0.90 7.98 -16.84
N MET A 177 0.87 8.15 -15.51
CA MET A 177 2.07 8.48 -14.73
C MET A 177 2.93 7.27 -14.40
N TRP A 178 2.48 6.05 -14.70
CA TRP A 178 3.22 4.83 -14.38
C TRP A 178 4.38 4.64 -15.35
N ASP A 179 5.60 4.69 -14.82
CA ASP A 179 6.82 4.54 -15.60
C ASP A 179 7.21 3.06 -15.72
N ASN A 180 7.26 2.57 -16.96
CA ASN A 180 7.75 1.24 -17.29
C ASN A 180 9.29 1.10 -17.14
N GLY A 181 9.98 2.17 -16.78
CA GLY A 181 11.41 2.18 -16.57
C GLY A 181 12.22 2.05 -17.86
N ILE A 182 13.54 1.99 -17.66
CA ILE A 182 14.53 1.93 -18.72
C ILE A 182 14.88 0.49 -19.09
N ASN A 183 15.43 0.32 -20.30
CA ASN A 183 16.06 -0.94 -20.67
C ASN A 183 17.37 -1.11 -19.90
N ALA A 184 17.50 -2.19 -19.15
CA ALA A 184 18.67 -2.48 -18.34
C ALA A 184 18.78 -3.98 -18.03
N GLY A 185 20.03 -4.44 -17.86
CA GLY A 185 20.36 -5.76 -17.34
C GLY A 185 20.57 -5.70 -15.83
N LEU A 186 20.13 -6.73 -15.13
CA LEU A 186 20.11 -6.81 -13.68
C LEU A 186 20.76 -8.14 -13.25
N LEU A 187 21.61 -8.10 -12.24
CA LEU A 187 22.21 -9.30 -11.66
C LEU A 187 22.33 -9.11 -10.15
N ASN A 188 21.59 -9.89 -9.37
CA ASN A 188 21.90 -10.08 -7.96
C ASN A 188 22.80 -11.28 -7.79
N TYR A 189 23.79 -11.14 -6.91
CA TYR A 189 24.63 -12.24 -6.47
C TYR A 189 24.55 -12.34 -4.96
N ASN A 190 24.43 -13.56 -4.45
CA ASN A 190 24.51 -13.86 -3.03
C ASN A 190 25.39 -15.09 -2.84
N PHE A 191 26.62 -14.85 -2.43
CA PHE A 191 27.60 -15.87 -2.13
C PHE A 191 27.68 -16.06 -0.62
N THR A 192 27.44 -17.27 -0.15
CA THR A 192 27.60 -17.65 1.25
C THR A 192 28.47 -18.90 1.34
N GLY A 193 29.22 -19.01 2.42
CA GLY A 193 29.98 -20.21 2.72
C GLY A 193 30.15 -20.39 4.22
N ASN A 194 30.33 -21.63 4.61
CA ASN A 194 30.69 -21.96 5.98
C ASN A 194 31.67 -23.12 6.02
N SER A 195 32.63 -23.02 6.94
CA SER A 195 33.55 -24.09 7.28
C SER A 195 33.22 -24.57 8.67
N VAL A 196 32.98 -25.87 8.80
CA VAL A 196 32.58 -26.54 10.03
C VAL A 196 33.71 -27.48 10.43
N HIS A 197 34.31 -27.23 11.59
CA HIS A 197 35.23 -28.13 12.23
C HIS A 197 34.50 -28.94 13.28
N ASN A 198 34.44 -30.26 13.10
CA ASN A 198 33.87 -31.19 14.06
C ASN A 198 35.00 -31.98 14.73
N THR A 199 35.05 -31.98 16.06
CA THR A 199 36.12 -32.62 16.84
C THR A 199 36.28 -34.10 16.51
N ASN A 200 35.19 -34.79 16.13
CA ASN A 200 35.18 -36.23 15.87
C ASN A 200 35.00 -36.60 14.37
N GLY A 201 34.69 -35.62 13.50
CA GLY A 201 34.27 -35.86 12.11
C GLY A 201 35.12 -35.19 11.03
N GLY A 202 36.13 -34.41 11.43
CA GLY A 202 36.98 -33.65 10.52
C GLY A 202 36.34 -32.32 10.08
N ASN A 203 36.87 -31.76 8.99
CA ASN A 203 36.41 -30.47 8.46
C ASN A 203 35.39 -30.70 7.35
N SER A 204 34.30 -29.96 7.38
CA SER A 204 33.34 -29.89 6.27
C SER A 204 33.25 -28.45 5.77
N ASN A 205 33.21 -28.27 4.46
CA ASN A 205 33.09 -26.97 3.83
C ASN A 205 31.85 -26.95 2.95
N TYR A 206 31.12 -25.86 3.03
CA TYR A 206 29.96 -25.62 2.20
C TYR A 206 30.10 -24.24 1.58
N ALA A 207 29.75 -24.14 0.31
CA ALA A 207 29.64 -22.86 -0.38
C ALA A 207 28.38 -22.88 -1.25
N TYR A 208 27.72 -21.73 -1.33
CA TYR A 208 26.49 -21.55 -2.05
C TYR A 208 26.52 -20.20 -2.74
N LEU A 209 26.19 -20.17 -4.02
CA LEU A 209 26.06 -18.96 -4.81
C LEU A 209 24.67 -18.94 -5.44
N ASN A 210 23.87 -17.93 -5.11
CA ASN A 210 22.63 -17.64 -5.80
C ASN A 210 22.86 -16.48 -6.76
N LEU A 211 22.52 -16.68 -8.04
CA LEU A 211 22.54 -15.67 -9.09
C LEU A 211 21.12 -15.44 -9.59
N GLN A 212 20.62 -14.22 -9.40
CA GLN A 212 19.34 -13.79 -9.95
C GLN A 212 19.63 -12.83 -11.10
N SER A 213 19.48 -13.31 -12.32
CA SER A 213 19.68 -12.52 -13.53
C SER A 213 18.35 -11.95 -13.99
N GLY A 214 18.38 -10.78 -14.62
CA GLY A 214 17.20 -10.15 -15.16
C GLY A 214 17.50 -9.23 -16.33
N LEU A 215 16.50 -9.05 -17.18
CA LEU A 215 16.57 -8.12 -18.30
C LEU A 215 15.23 -7.40 -18.45
N ASN A 216 15.28 -6.08 -18.49
CA ASN A 216 14.11 -5.24 -18.72
C ASN A 216 14.17 -4.67 -20.14
N ILE A 217 13.10 -4.88 -20.91
CA ILE A 217 12.92 -4.28 -22.25
C ILE A 217 11.51 -3.68 -22.31
N GLY A 218 11.41 -2.36 -22.20
CA GLY A 218 10.14 -1.65 -22.07
C GLY A 218 9.37 -2.16 -20.85
N ALA A 219 8.13 -2.61 -21.05
CA ALA A 219 7.28 -3.18 -20.00
C ALA A 219 7.51 -4.69 -19.74
N TRP A 220 8.40 -5.34 -20.49
CA TRP A 220 8.71 -6.75 -20.30
C TRP A 220 9.85 -6.94 -19.30
N ARG A 221 9.66 -7.89 -18.37
CA ARG A 221 10.63 -8.26 -17.33
C ARG A 221 10.99 -9.73 -17.48
N LEU A 222 12.21 -10.03 -17.94
CA LEU A 222 12.77 -11.37 -17.88
C LEU A 222 13.50 -11.54 -16.56
N ARG A 223 13.30 -12.67 -15.89
CA ARG A 223 13.98 -13.05 -14.63
C ARG A 223 14.42 -14.50 -14.73
N ASP A 224 15.59 -14.79 -14.18
CA ASP A 224 16.19 -16.11 -14.11
C ASP A 224 16.91 -16.28 -12.76
N ASN A 225 16.74 -17.43 -12.12
CA ASN A 225 17.41 -17.75 -10.87
C ASN A 225 18.16 -19.07 -11.01
N THR A 226 19.46 -19.02 -10.75
CA THR A 226 20.33 -20.19 -10.79
C THR A 226 21.18 -20.24 -9.53
N THR A 227 21.41 -21.46 -9.04
CA THR A 227 22.13 -21.69 -7.81
C THR A 227 23.30 -22.61 -8.06
N TRP A 228 24.41 -22.35 -7.39
CA TRP A 228 25.56 -23.23 -7.35
C TRP A 228 25.78 -23.66 -5.92
N SER A 229 25.92 -24.96 -5.71
CA SER A 229 26.16 -25.53 -4.39
C SER A 229 27.41 -26.40 -4.41
N TYR A 230 28.26 -26.20 -3.43
CA TYR A 230 29.42 -26.99 -3.12
C TYR A 230 29.30 -27.54 -1.71
N SER A 231 29.52 -28.84 -1.54
CA SER A 231 29.65 -29.48 -0.25
C SER A 231 30.84 -30.44 -0.27
N SER A 232 31.63 -30.42 0.80
CA SER A 232 32.68 -31.40 1.04
C SER A 232 32.58 -31.88 2.47
N SER A 233 32.54 -33.20 2.64
CA SER A 233 32.55 -33.86 3.96
C SER A 233 33.94 -34.42 4.24
N GLY A 234 34.51 -34.14 5.40
CA GLY A 234 35.79 -34.74 5.81
C GLY A 234 35.69 -36.25 6.11
N SER A 235 34.48 -36.78 6.29
CA SER A 235 34.22 -38.17 6.70
C SER A 235 33.93 -39.11 5.53
N SER A 236 33.66 -38.57 4.33
CA SER A 236 33.44 -39.33 3.10
C SER A 236 34.17 -38.62 1.95
N ASN A 237 34.84 -39.35 1.05
CA ASN A 237 35.49 -38.77 -0.14
C ASN A 237 34.49 -38.25 -1.20
N SER A 238 33.28 -37.86 -0.79
CA SER A 238 32.24 -37.33 -1.66
C SER A 238 32.24 -35.80 -1.58
N ASN A 239 32.59 -35.17 -2.71
CA ASN A 239 32.41 -33.74 -2.92
C ASN A 239 31.25 -33.60 -3.90
N GLU A 240 30.23 -32.82 -3.54
CA GLU A 240 29.16 -32.45 -4.45
C GLU A 240 29.43 -31.04 -4.97
N ASN A 241 29.37 -30.87 -6.28
CA ASN A 241 29.55 -29.60 -6.94
C ASN A 241 28.60 -29.53 -8.14
N LYS A 242 27.51 -28.78 -8.01
CA LYS A 242 26.47 -28.70 -9.05
C LYS A 242 25.93 -27.29 -9.23
N TRP A 243 25.59 -26.99 -10.46
CA TRP A 243 24.72 -25.87 -10.82
C TRP A 243 23.30 -26.41 -10.96
N GLN A 244 22.36 -25.76 -10.29
CA GLN A 244 20.94 -26.09 -10.31
C GLN A 244 20.14 -24.85 -10.68
N HIS A 245 19.49 -24.91 -11.84
CA HIS A 245 18.54 -23.91 -12.29
C HIS A 245 17.24 -24.02 -11.48
N VAL A 246 16.73 -22.89 -10.99
CA VAL A 246 15.53 -22.84 -10.13
C VAL A 246 14.30 -22.47 -10.95
N ASN A 247 14.29 -21.28 -11.55
CA ASN A 247 13.16 -20.78 -12.33
C ASN A 247 13.58 -19.71 -13.36
N THR A 248 12.86 -19.66 -14.48
CA THR A 248 12.92 -18.57 -15.46
C THR A 248 11.50 -18.11 -15.78
N TRP A 249 11.22 -16.81 -15.74
CA TRP A 249 9.94 -16.26 -16.18
C TRP A 249 10.08 -14.93 -16.90
N LEU A 250 9.09 -14.66 -17.74
CA LEU A 250 8.89 -13.41 -18.45
C LEU A 250 7.53 -12.86 -18.05
N GLU A 251 7.50 -11.68 -17.44
CA GLU A 251 6.25 -11.04 -16.99
C GLU A 251 6.05 -9.66 -17.61
N ARG A 252 4.78 -9.26 -17.67
CA ARG A 252 4.33 -7.95 -18.14
C ARG A 252 2.98 -7.58 -17.53
N ASP A 253 2.87 -6.33 -17.10
CA ASP A 253 1.62 -5.76 -16.63
C ASP A 253 0.72 -5.33 -17.81
N ILE A 254 -0.58 -5.60 -17.67
CA ILE A 254 -1.67 -5.20 -18.57
C ILE A 254 -2.54 -4.19 -17.80
N THR A 255 -2.20 -2.91 -17.95
CA THR A 255 -2.79 -1.80 -17.18
C THR A 255 -4.29 -1.65 -17.38
N SER A 256 -4.79 -1.90 -18.60
CA SER A 256 -6.22 -1.82 -18.94
C SER A 256 -7.09 -2.83 -18.19
N TRP A 257 -6.53 -3.98 -17.82
CA TRP A 257 -7.22 -5.04 -17.07
C TRP A 257 -6.78 -5.12 -15.61
N ARG A 258 -5.92 -4.19 -15.17
CA ARG A 258 -5.31 -4.18 -13.83
C ARG A 258 -4.72 -5.55 -13.44
N SER A 259 -4.03 -6.17 -14.40
CA SER A 259 -3.60 -7.56 -14.31
C SER A 259 -2.18 -7.75 -14.77
N ARG A 260 -1.55 -8.84 -14.35
CA ARG A 260 -0.23 -9.27 -14.78
C ARG A 260 -0.31 -10.55 -15.59
N LEU A 261 0.42 -10.56 -16.70
CA LEU A 261 0.68 -11.74 -17.51
C LEU A 261 2.08 -12.28 -17.16
N THR A 262 2.17 -13.55 -16.79
CA THR A 262 3.40 -14.26 -16.49
C THR A 262 3.55 -15.47 -17.41
N LEU A 263 4.72 -15.62 -18.03
CA LEU A 263 5.08 -16.71 -18.93
C LEU A 263 6.33 -17.41 -18.40
N GLY A 264 6.33 -18.74 -18.32
CA GLY A 264 7.44 -19.53 -17.76
C GLY A 264 7.12 -20.07 -16.37
N ASP A 265 8.14 -20.16 -15.52
CA ASP A 265 8.02 -20.72 -14.16
C ASP A 265 7.36 -19.74 -13.19
N SER A 266 6.27 -20.14 -12.55
CA SER A 266 5.59 -19.32 -11.55
C SER A 266 4.80 -20.19 -10.56
N TYR A 267 3.96 -19.57 -9.73
CA TYR A 267 3.11 -20.24 -8.75
C TYR A 267 1.69 -19.70 -8.79
N SER A 268 0.71 -20.54 -8.46
CA SER A 268 -0.69 -20.15 -8.37
C SER A 268 -1.02 -19.57 -6.99
N ASN A 269 -2.00 -18.68 -6.93
CA ASN A 269 -2.57 -18.21 -5.66
C ASN A 269 -3.22 -19.37 -4.89
N SER A 270 -3.10 -19.34 -3.56
CA SER A 270 -3.63 -20.36 -2.64
C SER A 270 -4.95 -19.98 -1.96
N ASP A 271 -5.70 -19.02 -2.54
CA ASP A 271 -6.94 -18.51 -1.94
C ASP A 271 -8.03 -19.60 -1.87
N ILE A 272 -8.13 -20.42 -2.93
CA ILE A 272 -9.18 -21.43 -3.11
C ILE A 272 -8.60 -22.84 -3.09
N PHE A 273 -7.77 -23.15 -4.09
CA PHE A 273 -7.02 -24.40 -4.19
C PHE A 273 -5.67 -24.27 -3.50
N ASP A 274 -4.99 -25.39 -3.26
CA ASP A 274 -3.63 -25.36 -2.72
C ASP A 274 -2.67 -24.72 -3.75
N GLY A 275 -1.66 -23.98 -3.28
CA GLY A 275 -0.72 -23.27 -4.16
C GLY A 275 0.20 -24.25 -4.89
N ILE A 276 0.23 -24.16 -6.22
CA ILE A 276 1.04 -25.04 -7.07
C ILE A 276 2.06 -24.25 -7.86
N ASN A 277 3.28 -24.80 -7.94
CA ASN A 277 4.32 -24.33 -8.84
C ASN A 277 4.09 -24.93 -10.22
N PHE A 278 4.26 -24.12 -11.27
CA PHE A 278 4.00 -24.53 -12.64
C PHE A 278 4.93 -23.84 -13.62
N ARG A 279 5.03 -24.41 -14.83
CA ARG A 279 5.62 -23.74 -15.99
C ARG A 279 4.57 -23.58 -17.08
N GLY A 280 4.28 -22.34 -17.47
CA GLY A 280 3.22 -22.06 -18.44
C GLY A 280 2.85 -20.60 -18.53
N LEU A 281 1.56 -20.32 -18.63
CA LEU A 281 1.00 -18.98 -18.72
C LEU A 281 0.05 -18.72 -17.54
N GLN A 282 0.16 -17.54 -16.94
CA GLN A 282 -0.80 -17.05 -15.96
C GLN A 282 -1.19 -15.61 -16.26
N LEU A 283 -2.49 -15.33 -16.19
CA LEU A 283 -3.06 -13.99 -16.20
C LEU A 283 -3.84 -13.79 -14.90
N ALA A 284 -3.38 -12.90 -14.04
CA ALA A 284 -4.01 -12.65 -12.74
C ALA A 284 -4.15 -11.15 -12.46
N SER A 285 -5.26 -10.76 -11.82
CA SER A 285 -5.42 -9.40 -11.32
C SER A 285 -4.39 -9.08 -10.24
N ASP A 286 -3.77 -7.90 -10.28
CA ASP A 286 -2.73 -7.49 -9.32
C ASP A 286 -3.26 -6.42 -8.36
N ASP A 287 -3.32 -6.76 -7.08
CA ASP A 287 -3.80 -5.89 -6.02
C ASP A 287 -2.89 -4.68 -5.77
N ASN A 288 -1.62 -4.72 -6.20
CA ASN A 288 -0.69 -3.61 -6.03
C ASN A 288 -1.00 -2.43 -6.97
N MET A 289 -1.69 -2.69 -8.07
CA MET A 289 -2.17 -1.65 -9.00
C MET A 289 -3.28 -0.77 -8.42
N LEU A 290 -3.96 -1.24 -7.37
CA LEU A 290 -4.97 -0.47 -6.64
C LEU A 290 -4.31 0.45 -5.62
N PRO A 291 -4.84 1.65 -5.34
CA PRO A 291 -4.37 2.51 -4.25
C PRO A 291 -4.37 1.80 -2.88
N ASP A 292 -3.51 2.22 -1.96
CA ASP A 292 -3.40 1.59 -0.62
C ASP A 292 -4.70 1.63 0.17
N SER A 293 -5.46 2.71 -0.01
CA SER A 293 -6.81 2.92 0.53
C SER A 293 -7.84 1.91 0.01
N GLN A 294 -7.52 1.20 -1.08
CA GLN A 294 -8.38 0.20 -1.74
C GLN A 294 -7.88 -1.24 -1.64
N ARG A 295 -6.73 -1.47 -1.01
CA ARG A 295 -6.17 -2.81 -0.81
C ARG A 295 -6.88 -3.52 0.35
N GLY A 296 -6.99 -4.85 0.23
CA GLY A 296 -7.71 -5.70 1.19
C GLY A 296 -9.23 -5.43 1.27
N PHE A 297 -9.88 -6.04 2.26
CA PHE A 297 -11.29 -5.79 2.57
C PHE A 297 -11.39 -4.71 3.65
N ALA A 298 -12.18 -3.67 3.40
CA ALA A 298 -12.77 -2.85 4.45
C ALA A 298 -14.23 -2.54 4.06
N PRO A 299 -15.14 -2.36 5.05
CA PRO A 299 -16.54 -2.04 4.79
C PRO A 299 -16.66 -0.73 3.99
N SER A 300 -17.52 -0.73 2.97
CA SER A 300 -17.96 0.51 2.33
C SER A 300 -18.98 1.19 3.24
N VAL A 301 -18.76 2.46 3.57
CA VAL A 301 -19.70 3.24 4.38
C VAL A 301 -20.60 4.03 3.44
N HIS A 302 -21.90 3.74 3.48
CA HIS A 302 -22.91 4.49 2.73
C HIS A 302 -23.66 5.43 3.69
N GLY A 303 -23.99 6.63 3.22
CA GLY A 303 -24.74 7.62 3.99
C GLY A 303 -25.38 8.67 3.08
N ILE A 304 -26.26 9.49 3.67
CA ILE A 304 -26.90 10.62 3.00
C ILE A 304 -26.68 11.86 3.87
N ALA A 305 -26.07 12.88 3.28
CA ALA A 305 -25.89 14.19 3.90
C ALA A 305 -27.03 15.13 3.45
N ARG A 306 -27.65 15.86 4.38
CA ARG A 306 -28.76 16.78 4.05
C ARG A 306 -28.25 18.05 3.38
N GLY A 307 -27.05 18.50 3.75
CA GLY A 307 -26.34 19.61 3.14
C GLY A 307 -24.86 19.26 3.00
N THR A 308 -24.01 20.27 2.87
CA THR A 308 -22.56 20.07 3.00
C THR A 308 -22.26 19.61 4.42
N ALA A 309 -21.75 18.39 4.55
CA ALA A 309 -21.53 17.75 5.83
C ALA A 309 -20.07 17.33 6.01
N GLN A 310 -19.64 17.26 7.26
CA GLN A 310 -18.34 16.74 7.65
C GLN A 310 -18.51 15.30 8.13
N VAL A 311 -17.85 14.36 7.45
CA VAL A 311 -17.84 12.94 7.82
C VAL A 311 -16.54 12.63 8.53
N SER A 312 -16.67 12.15 9.78
CA SER A 312 -15.56 11.67 10.60
C SER A 312 -15.80 10.20 10.94
N ILE A 313 -14.76 9.38 10.80
CA ILE A 313 -14.80 7.96 11.17
C ILE A 313 -13.72 7.70 12.20
N LYS A 314 -14.14 7.15 13.34
CA LYS A 314 -13.24 6.72 14.42
C LYS A 314 -13.16 5.21 14.47
N GLN A 315 -11.97 4.69 14.74
CA GLN A 315 -11.73 3.29 15.00
C GLN A 315 -10.83 3.17 16.23
N ASN A 316 -11.20 2.31 17.17
CA ASN A 316 -10.51 2.17 18.46
C ASN A 316 -10.29 3.50 19.21
N GLY A 317 -11.25 4.43 19.09
CA GLY A 317 -11.20 5.76 19.71
C GLY A 317 -10.40 6.83 18.94
N TYR A 318 -9.61 6.45 17.93
CA TYR A 318 -8.83 7.38 17.10
C TYR A 318 -9.57 7.72 15.82
N GLU A 319 -9.48 8.97 15.37
CA GLU A 319 -10.02 9.39 14.07
C GLU A 319 -9.13 8.87 12.94
N ILE A 320 -9.69 8.01 12.09
CA ILE A 320 -8.98 7.36 10.98
C ILE A 320 -9.36 7.93 9.62
N TYR A 321 -10.50 8.62 9.54
CA TYR A 321 -10.98 9.26 8.32
C TYR A 321 -11.67 10.57 8.67
N HIS A 322 -11.41 11.58 7.86
CA HIS A 322 -11.96 12.91 8.00
C HIS A 322 -12.08 13.55 6.62
N SER A 323 -13.30 13.81 6.16
CA SER A 323 -13.55 14.46 4.88
C SER A 323 -14.86 15.24 4.89
N THR A 324 -14.95 16.26 4.05
CA THR A 324 -16.20 16.97 3.76
C THR A 324 -16.88 16.34 2.56
N VAL A 325 -18.19 16.11 2.64
CA VAL A 325 -18.99 15.57 1.54
C VAL A 325 -20.02 16.60 1.08
N PRO A 326 -20.29 16.68 -0.24
CA PRO A 326 -21.38 17.51 -0.75
C PRO A 326 -22.75 16.98 -0.29
N PRO A 327 -23.82 17.80 -0.41
CA PRO A 327 -25.20 17.34 -0.17
C PRO A 327 -25.56 16.11 -1.00
N GLY A 328 -26.41 15.24 -0.45
CA GLY A 328 -26.91 14.05 -1.11
C GLY A 328 -26.19 12.75 -0.69
N PRO A 329 -26.37 11.65 -1.45
CA PRO A 329 -25.77 10.36 -1.12
C PRO A 329 -24.26 10.35 -1.34
N PHE A 330 -23.54 9.76 -0.39
CA PHE A 330 -22.10 9.54 -0.47
C PHE A 330 -21.73 8.09 -0.14
N THR A 331 -20.59 7.66 -0.66
CA THR A 331 -20.01 6.34 -0.36
C THR A 331 -18.53 6.50 -0.10
N ILE A 332 -18.08 6.05 1.08
CA ILE A 332 -16.67 6.02 1.46
C ILE A 332 -16.17 4.59 1.24
N ASN A 333 -15.37 4.40 0.19
CA ASN A 333 -14.81 3.12 -0.22
C ASN A 333 -13.27 3.17 -0.27
N ASP A 334 -12.65 4.09 0.46
CA ASP A 334 -11.20 4.36 0.50
C ASP A 334 -10.64 4.29 1.94
N LEU A 335 -11.28 3.51 2.81
CA LEU A 335 -10.75 3.19 4.13
C LEU A 335 -9.61 2.18 4.02
N TYR A 336 -8.49 2.45 4.68
CA TYR A 336 -7.39 1.47 4.80
C TYR A 336 -7.89 0.19 5.48
N ALA A 337 -7.44 -0.97 5.00
CA ALA A 337 -7.80 -2.24 5.58
C ALA A 337 -7.14 -2.41 6.96
N ALA A 338 -7.96 -2.37 8.01
CA ALA A 338 -7.56 -2.56 9.40
C ALA A 338 -8.49 -3.59 10.07
N GLY A 339 -8.49 -4.83 9.53
CA GLY A 339 -9.42 -5.89 9.94
C GLY A 339 -9.34 -6.34 11.40
N SER A 340 -8.30 -5.94 12.14
CA SER A 340 -8.17 -6.15 13.59
C SER A 340 -8.43 -4.88 14.42
N GLY A 341 -8.69 -3.73 13.79
CA GLY A 341 -8.81 -2.43 14.46
C GLY A 341 -10.12 -2.22 15.24
N GLY A 342 -11.10 -3.12 15.09
CA GLY A 342 -12.41 -3.00 15.73
C GLY A 342 -13.43 -2.22 14.90
N ASP A 343 -14.58 -1.94 15.50
CA ASP A 343 -15.72 -1.34 14.82
C ASP A 343 -15.48 0.14 14.45
N LEU A 344 -16.14 0.59 13.38
CA LEU A 344 -16.03 1.95 12.84
C LEU A 344 -17.19 2.80 13.39
N GLN A 345 -16.88 3.84 14.15
CA GLN A 345 -17.86 4.83 14.58
C GLN A 345 -17.90 5.98 13.58
N VAL A 346 -19.01 6.09 12.84
CA VAL A 346 -19.22 7.11 11.82
C VAL A 346 -20.03 8.26 12.43
N THR A 347 -19.56 9.48 12.25
CA THR A 347 -20.27 10.70 12.64
C THR A 347 -20.35 11.63 11.45
N ILE A 348 -21.57 11.91 11.00
CA ILE A 348 -21.89 12.90 9.97
C ILE A 348 -22.36 14.16 10.70
N LYS A 349 -21.58 15.23 10.63
CA LYS A 349 -21.91 16.52 11.22
C LYS A 349 -22.38 17.47 10.11
N GLU A 350 -23.64 17.86 10.16
CA GLU A 350 -24.28 18.75 9.20
C GLU A 350 -23.90 20.21 9.46
N ALA A 351 -24.11 21.08 8.46
CA ALA A 351 -23.80 22.51 8.56
C ALA A 351 -24.60 23.25 9.66
N ASP A 352 -25.80 22.77 10.00
CA ASP A 352 -26.63 23.30 11.09
C ASP A 352 -26.16 22.87 12.49
N GLY A 353 -25.11 22.04 12.57
CA GLY A 353 -24.57 21.48 13.80
C GLY A 353 -25.26 20.22 14.29
N SER A 354 -26.30 19.73 13.61
CA SER A 354 -26.89 18.42 13.90
C SER A 354 -25.93 17.30 13.50
N SER A 355 -25.98 16.18 14.22
CA SER A 355 -25.08 15.05 13.99
C SER A 355 -25.86 13.75 13.85
N GLN A 356 -25.49 12.95 12.86
CA GLN A 356 -25.94 11.57 12.68
C GLN A 356 -24.78 10.65 13.08
N VAL A 357 -24.99 9.78 14.07
CA VAL A 357 -23.95 8.87 14.58
C VAL A 357 -24.44 7.43 14.44
N PHE A 358 -23.64 6.59 13.80
CA PHE A 358 -23.90 5.16 13.67
C PHE A 358 -22.60 4.36 13.64
N THR A 359 -22.66 3.08 14.00
CA THR A 359 -21.49 2.20 14.06
C THR A 359 -21.58 1.17 12.94
N VAL A 360 -20.49 1.00 12.18
CA VAL A 360 -20.32 -0.04 11.16
C VAL A 360 -19.33 -1.07 11.71
N PRO A 361 -19.79 -2.28 12.08
CA PRO A 361 -18.88 -3.24 12.66
C PRO A 361 -17.93 -3.82 11.59
N TYR A 362 -16.67 -4.06 11.97
CA TYR A 362 -15.62 -4.44 11.03
C TYR A 362 -14.89 -5.71 11.49
N SER A 363 -15.01 -6.77 10.68
CA SER A 363 -14.22 -7.99 10.77
C SER A 363 -13.91 -8.47 9.36
N SER A 364 -12.82 -9.21 9.17
CA SER A 364 -12.39 -9.64 7.84
C SER A 364 -11.79 -11.03 7.85
N VAL A 365 -12.24 -11.90 6.95
CA VAL A 365 -11.49 -13.12 6.59
C VAL A 365 -10.71 -12.86 5.29
N PRO A 366 -9.57 -13.54 5.06
CA PRO A 366 -8.69 -13.26 3.91
C PRO A 366 -9.36 -13.35 2.53
N ILE A 367 -10.46 -14.12 2.40
CA ILE A 367 -11.15 -14.32 1.13
C ILE A 367 -12.14 -13.18 0.78
N LEU A 368 -12.52 -12.34 1.75
CA LEU A 368 -13.49 -11.25 1.48
C LEU A 368 -12.91 -10.22 0.51
N GLN A 369 -13.77 -9.78 -0.40
CA GLN A 369 -13.47 -8.71 -1.35
C GLN A 369 -14.33 -7.49 -1.04
N ARG A 370 -13.76 -6.30 -1.23
CA ARG A 370 -14.53 -5.05 -1.14
C ARG A 370 -15.62 -5.04 -2.22
N GLU A 371 -16.74 -4.40 -1.91
CA GLU A 371 -17.86 -4.25 -2.84
C GLU A 371 -17.43 -3.71 -4.21
N GLY A 372 -17.88 -4.37 -5.29
CA GLY A 372 -17.55 -4.05 -6.68
C GLY A 372 -16.18 -4.56 -7.14
N ARG A 373 -15.34 -5.07 -6.23
CA ARG A 373 -14.00 -5.57 -6.56
C ARG A 373 -14.06 -7.00 -7.08
N THR A 374 -13.33 -7.25 -8.16
CA THR A 374 -13.17 -8.58 -8.75
C THR A 374 -11.69 -8.95 -8.74
N ARG A 375 -11.36 -10.09 -8.14
CA ARG A 375 -10.03 -10.69 -8.20
C ARG A 375 -10.12 -12.01 -8.96
N TYR A 376 -9.27 -12.20 -9.96
CA TYR A 376 -9.30 -13.39 -10.79
C TYR A 376 -7.88 -13.89 -11.10
N SER A 377 -7.77 -15.18 -11.38
CA SER A 377 -6.54 -15.78 -11.88
C SER A 377 -6.88 -16.89 -12.84
N PHE A 378 -6.26 -16.86 -14.02
CA PHE A 378 -6.28 -17.92 -15.01
C PHE A 378 -4.86 -18.43 -15.21
N THR A 379 -4.64 -19.73 -15.03
CA THR A 379 -3.34 -20.39 -15.13
C THR A 379 -3.45 -21.64 -16.00
N ALA A 380 -2.50 -21.84 -16.91
CA ALA A 380 -2.41 -23.05 -17.72
C ALA A 380 -0.94 -23.43 -17.92
N GLY A 381 -0.58 -24.68 -17.69
CA GLY A 381 0.82 -25.09 -17.77
C GLY A 381 1.05 -26.53 -17.33
N GLU A 382 2.32 -26.89 -17.20
CA GLU A 382 2.76 -28.13 -16.56
C GLU A 382 3.01 -27.91 -15.07
N TYR A 383 2.60 -28.86 -14.24
CA TYR A 383 2.92 -28.87 -12.81
C TYR A 383 4.43 -29.08 -12.62
N ARG A 384 5.05 -28.35 -11.68
CA ARG A 384 6.47 -28.49 -11.33
C ARG A 384 6.69 -28.41 -9.82
N SER A 385 6.87 -29.54 -9.15
CA SER A 385 7.20 -29.54 -7.71
C SER A 385 8.70 -29.49 -7.41
N GLY A 386 9.54 -29.90 -8.36
CA GLY A 386 10.97 -30.14 -8.10
C GLY A 386 11.25 -31.44 -7.34
N ASN A 387 10.24 -32.31 -7.17
CA ASN A 387 10.37 -33.62 -6.55
C ASN A 387 10.41 -34.71 -7.63
N ASP A 388 11.50 -35.49 -7.70
CA ASP A 388 11.68 -36.57 -8.68
C ASP A 388 10.65 -37.72 -8.56
N ARG A 389 9.88 -37.75 -7.45
CA ARG A 389 8.80 -38.74 -7.23
C ARG A 389 7.43 -38.28 -7.75
N GLN A 390 7.36 -37.12 -8.37
CA GLN A 390 6.14 -36.58 -8.98
C GLN A 390 6.33 -36.36 -10.48
N GLU A 391 5.28 -36.61 -11.23
CA GLU A 391 5.14 -36.29 -12.64
C GLU A 391 4.83 -34.79 -12.83
N ASN A 392 4.95 -34.33 -14.08
CA ASN A 392 4.67 -32.96 -14.48
C ASN A 392 3.42 -32.88 -15.38
N PRO A 393 2.21 -33.26 -14.90
CA PRO A 393 1.02 -33.26 -15.74
C PRO A 393 0.61 -31.84 -16.15
N HIS A 394 -0.02 -31.74 -17.31
CA HIS A 394 -0.64 -30.50 -17.77
C HIS A 394 -1.94 -30.23 -17.01
N PHE A 395 -2.17 -28.96 -16.69
CA PHE A 395 -3.39 -28.52 -16.02
C PHE A 395 -3.82 -27.13 -16.47
N VAL A 396 -5.10 -26.84 -16.22
CA VAL A 396 -5.71 -25.52 -16.34
C VAL A 396 -6.43 -25.22 -15.04
N GLN A 397 -6.23 -24.01 -14.50
CA GLN A 397 -6.85 -23.52 -13.28
C GLN A 397 -7.42 -22.13 -13.49
N GLY A 398 -8.66 -21.93 -13.07
CA GLY A 398 -9.32 -20.62 -13.05
C GLY A 398 -9.94 -20.35 -11.70
N THR A 399 -9.71 -19.17 -11.12
CA THR A 399 -10.33 -18.72 -9.88
C THR A 399 -10.93 -17.33 -10.04
N LEU A 400 -12.06 -17.09 -9.39
CA LEU A 400 -12.79 -15.82 -9.42
C LEU A 400 -13.36 -15.52 -8.03
N LEU A 401 -13.11 -14.30 -7.55
CA LEU A 401 -13.65 -13.76 -6.32
C LEU A 401 -14.29 -12.42 -6.63
N HIS A 402 -15.50 -12.17 -6.15
CA HIS A 402 -16.23 -10.94 -6.40
C HIS A 402 -16.94 -10.43 -5.14
N GLY A 403 -16.67 -9.17 -4.78
CA GLY A 403 -17.30 -8.49 -3.65
C GLY A 403 -18.65 -7.90 -4.02
N LEU A 404 -19.69 -8.32 -3.32
CA LEU A 404 -21.07 -7.85 -3.47
C LEU A 404 -21.43 -6.82 -2.38
N ALA A 405 -22.58 -6.18 -2.57
CA ALA A 405 -23.15 -5.26 -1.59
C ALA A 405 -23.37 -5.92 -0.21
N SER A 406 -23.46 -5.08 0.83
CA SER A 406 -23.70 -5.53 2.21
C SER A 406 -22.64 -6.49 2.76
N GLY A 407 -21.40 -6.38 2.28
CA GLY A 407 -20.26 -7.16 2.78
C GLY A 407 -20.28 -8.64 2.40
N PHE A 408 -21.05 -9.03 1.37
CA PHE A 408 -21.01 -10.37 0.79
C PHE A 408 -19.84 -10.52 -0.18
N THR A 409 -19.29 -11.72 -0.30
CA THR A 409 -18.31 -12.08 -1.32
C THR A 409 -18.64 -13.45 -1.85
N ILE A 410 -18.77 -13.59 -3.17
CA ILE A 410 -18.88 -14.91 -3.81
C ILE A 410 -17.53 -15.27 -4.39
N TYR A 411 -17.16 -16.53 -4.31
CA TYR A 411 -15.94 -17.01 -4.92
C TYR A 411 -16.07 -18.45 -5.39
N GLY A 412 -15.21 -18.83 -6.32
CA GLY A 412 -15.15 -20.17 -6.83
C GLY A 412 -14.02 -20.36 -7.81
N GLY A 413 -13.85 -21.59 -8.26
CA GLY A 413 -12.84 -21.91 -9.24
C GLY A 413 -12.97 -23.33 -9.77
N ALA A 414 -12.22 -23.60 -10.82
CA ALA A 414 -12.08 -24.93 -11.41
C ALA A 414 -10.60 -25.23 -11.64
N GLN A 415 -10.23 -26.49 -11.42
CA GLN A 415 -8.91 -27.03 -11.70
C GLN A 415 -9.08 -28.32 -12.50
N LEU A 416 -8.51 -28.38 -13.69
CA LEU A 416 -8.70 -29.46 -14.66
C LEU A 416 -7.33 -29.97 -15.12
N ALA A 417 -7.13 -31.27 -15.03
CA ALA A 417 -5.97 -32.01 -15.52
C ALA A 417 -6.42 -33.39 -16.01
N ASP A 418 -5.53 -34.15 -16.62
CA ASP A 418 -5.85 -35.47 -17.18
C ASP A 418 -6.36 -36.46 -16.11
N ARG A 419 -5.67 -36.50 -14.95
CA ARG A 419 -5.97 -37.39 -13.82
C ARG A 419 -6.68 -36.70 -12.65
N TYR A 420 -7.12 -35.46 -12.82
CA TYR A 420 -7.70 -34.68 -11.71
C TYR A 420 -8.66 -33.60 -12.17
N ARG A 421 -9.82 -33.49 -11.52
CA ARG A 421 -10.78 -32.41 -11.76
C ARG A 421 -11.36 -31.95 -10.43
N ALA A 422 -11.32 -30.65 -10.16
CA ALA A 422 -11.93 -30.06 -8.98
C ALA A 422 -12.72 -28.79 -9.29
N PHE A 423 -13.83 -28.63 -8.58
CA PHE A 423 -14.69 -27.46 -8.65
C PHE A 423 -14.94 -26.95 -7.24
N ASN A 424 -14.76 -25.65 -7.03
CA ASN A 424 -14.99 -24.99 -5.76
C ASN A 424 -16.08 -23.93 -5.90
N LEU A 425 -16.93 -23.85 -4.88
CA LEU A 425 -17.90 -22.77 -4.71
C LEU A 425 -17.91 -22.34 -3.24
N GLY A 426 -17.84 -21.03 -3.00
CA GLY A 426 -17.80 -20.45 -1.68
C GLY A 426 -18.53 -19.12 -1.56
N VAL A 427 -18.93 -18.82 -0.34
CA VAL A 427 -19.56 -17.56 0.06
C VAL A 427 -18.91 -17.05 1.33
N GLY A 428 -18.59 -15.77 1.35
CA GLY A 428 -18.13 -15.02 2.52
C GLY A 428 -19.09 -13.90 2.86
N LYS A 429 -19.22 -13.59 4.14
CA LYS A 429 -19.97 -12.44 4.64
C LYS A 429 -19.26 -11.81 5.82
N ASN A 430 -19.09 -10.49 5.79
CA ASN A 430 -18.87 -9.72 7.01
C ASN A 430 -20.21 -9.57 7.75
N MET A 431 -20.40 -10.32 8.84
CA MET A 431 -21.62 -10.31 9.67
C MET A 431 -21.59 -9.22 10.73
N GLY A 432 -20.56 -8.37 10.73
CA GLY A 432 -20.43 -7.24 11.63
C GLY A 432 -20.18 -7.65 13.09
N GLU A 433 -21.18 -7.47 13.95
CA GLU A 433 -21.07 -7.78 15.39
C GLU A 433 -20.67 -9.24 15.63
N PHE A 434 -21.19 -10.15 14.81
CA PHE A 434 -20.87 -11.59 14.86
C PHE A 434 -19.58 -11.96 14.15
N GLY A 435 -18.79 -11.00 13.63
CA GLY A 435 -17.53 -11.27 12.94
C GLY A 435 -17.67 -11.48 11.44
N ALA A 436 -16.62 -11.96 10.80
CA ALA A 436 -16.59 -12.33 9.39
C ALA A 436 -16.48 -13.84 9.25
N LEU A 437 -17.24 -14.37 8.28
CA LEU A 437 -17.31 -15.80 8.03
C LEU A 437 -17.16 -16.09 6.54
N SER A 438 -16.44 -17.16 6.19
CA SER A 438 -16.53 -17.77 4.86
C SER A 438 -16.68 -19.28 4.93
N LEU A 439 -17.45 -19.80 3.98
CA LEU A 439 -17.67 -21.23 3.80
C LEU A 439 -17.50 -21.57 2.32
N ASP A 440 -16.67 -22.58 2.03
CA ASP A 440 -16.54 -23.14 0.70
C ASP A 440 -16.54 -24.65 0.68
N VAL A 441 -16.99 -25.19 -0.45
CA VAL A 441 -17.03 -26.62 -0.73
C VAL A 441 -16.26 -26.88 -2.02
N THR A 442 -15.33 -27.82 -1.96
CA THR A 442 -14.56 -28.31 -3.11
C THR A 442 -14.98 -29.73 -3.40
N GLN A 443 -15.50 -29.98 -4.60
CA GLN A 443 -15.71 -31.32 -5.15
C GLN A 443 -14.45 -31.69 -5.96
N ALA A 444 -13.86 -32.86 -5.70
CA ALA A 444 -12.72 -33.37 -6.44
C ALA A 444 -12.97 -34.79 -6.95
N ASN A 445 -12.59 -35.05 -8.19
CA ASN A 445 -12.48 -36.38 -8.80
C ASN A 445 -11.00 -36.58 -9.17
N ALA A 446 -10.39 -37.61 -8.61
CA ALA A 446 -8.95 -37.86 -8.69
C ALA A 446 -8.71 -39.31 -9.11
N THR A 447 -7.80 -39.51 -10.06
CA THR A 447 -7.30 -40.84 -10.43
C THR A 447 -5.89 -40.99 -9.86
N LEU A 448 -5.74 -41.82 -8.84
CA LEU A 448 -4.48 -42.02 -8.12
C LEU A 448 -3.46 -42.82 -8.95
N PRO A 449 -2.18 -42.90 -8.55
CA PRO A 449 -1.13 -43.53 -9.36
C PRO A 449 -1.31 -45.04 -9.62
N ASP A 450 -2.19 -45.70 -8.87
CA ASP A 450 -2.61 -47.10 -9.09
C ASP A 450 -3.83 -47.24 -10.03
N ASP A 451 -4.16 -46.17 -10.76
CA ASP A 451 -5.32 -46.07 -11.66
C ASP A 451 -6.68 -46.22 -10.96
N SER A 452 -6.73 -46.08 -9.63
CA SER A 452 -8.00 -46.07 -8.89
C SER A 452 -8.67 -44.69 -8.93
N ASP A 453 -9.97 -44.67 -9.22
CA ASP A 453 -10.79 -43.46 -9.23
C ASP A 453 -11.39 -43.18 -7.84
N HIS A 454 -11.20 -41.95 -7.37
CA HIS A 454 -11.72 -41.46 -6.10
C HIS A 454 -12.53 -40.21 -6.29
N GLN A 455 -13.68 -40.17 -5.62
CA GLN A 455 -14.53 -39.00 -5.56
C GLN A 455 -14.61 -38.52 -4.11
N GLY A 456 -14.40 -37.23 -3.90
CA GLY A 456 -14.42 -36.65 -2.56
C GLY A 456 -14.80 -35.19 -2.52
N GLN A 457 -15.15 -34.76 -1.32
CA GLN A 457 -15.54 -33.39 -1.00
C GLN A 457 -14.67 -32.86 0.15
N SER A 458 -14.35 -31.57 0.09
CA SER A 458 -13.74 -30.84 1.20
C SER A 458 -14.54 -29.58 1.50
N ILE A 459 -14.91 -29.41 2.77
CA ILE A 459 -15.61 -28.22 3.27
C ILE A 459 -14.62 -27.43 4.11
N ARG A 460 -14.50 -26.14 3.83
CA ARG A 460 -13.65 -25.20 4.59
C ARG A 460 -14.49 -24.08 5.18
N PHE A 461 -14.29 -23.85 6.47
CA PHE A 461 -14.91 -22.81 7.28
C PHE A 461 -13.80 -21.90 7.80
N LEU A 462 -13.91 -20.58 7.60
CA LEU A 462 -13.00 -19.59 8.16
C LEU A 462 -13.81 -18.53 8.89
N TYR A 463 -13.38 -18.20 10.11
CA TYR A 463 -14.00 -17.20 10.96
C TYR A 463 -12.94 -16.23 11.50
N ASN A 464 -13.30 -14.95 11.58
CA ASN A 464 -12.48 -13.90 12.18
C ASN A 464 -13.37 -12.93 12.97
N LYS A 465 -12.92 -12.50 14.15
CA LYS A 465 -13.58 -11.44 14.93
C LYS A 465 -12.57 -10.71 15.80
N SER A 466 -12.57 -9.37 15.71
CA SER A 466 -11.91 -8.51 16.70
C SER A 466 -12.93 -7.98 17.71
N LEU A 467 -12.62 -8.10 19.01
CA LEU A 467 -13.39 -7.60 20.16
C LEU A 467 -12.53 -6.60 20.92
N SER A 468 -12.47 -5.36 20.42
CA SER A 468 -11.59 -4.33 20.96
C SER A 468 -11.93 -3.93 22.40
N GLU A 469 -13.19 -4.02 22.82
CA GLU A 469 -13.63 -3.64 24.18
C GLU A 469 -12.98 -4.50 25.28
N VAL A 470 -12.85 -5.80 25.03
CA VAL A 470 -12.19 -6.76 25.94
C VAL A 470 -10.74 -7.04 25.54
N GLY A 471 -10.26 -6.45 24.44
CA GLY A 471 -8.90 -6.65 23.92
C GLY A 471 -8.67 -8.03 23.30
N THR A 472 -9.71 -8.80 22.96
CA THR A 472 -9.59 -10.12 22.35
C THR A 472 -9.66 -10.02 20.83
N ASN A 473 -8.72 -10.64 20.10
CA ASN A 473 -8.74 -10.71 18.66
C ASN A 473 -8.61 -12.17 18.19
N PHE A 474 -9.68 -12.70 17.63
CA PHE A 474 -9.73 -13.98 16.93
C PHE A 474 -9.27 -13.75 15.48
N GLN A 475 -7.96 -13.81 15.26
CA GLN A 475 -7.34 -13.56 13.95
C GLN A 475 -7.78 -14.58 12.90
N LEU A 476 -7.87 -15.86 13.29
CA LEU A 476 -8.36 -16.91 12.41
C LEU A 476 -8.83 -18.11 13.23
N VAL A 477 -10.05 -18.55 13.00
CA VAL A 477 -10.53 -19.88 13.38
C VAL A 477 -10.94 -20.60 12.12
N GLY A 478 -10.14 -21.58 11.72
CA GLY A 478 -10.29 -22.35 10.49
C GLY A 478 -10.64 -23.80 10.80
N TYR A 479 -11.61 -24.35 10.06
CA TYR A 479 -11.89 -25.77 10.07
C TYR A 479 -12.04 -26.27 8.64
N ARG A 480 -11.22 -27.27 8.27
CA ARG A 480 -11.34 -27.97 6.98
C ARG A 480 -11.64 -29.43 7.26
N TYR A 481 -12.69 -29.96 6.65
CA TYR A 481 -13.03 -31.38 6.69
C TYR A 481 -13.07 -31.94 5.27
N SER A 482 -12.35 -33.03 5.05
CA SER A 482 -12.22 -33.71 3.77
C SER A 482 -12.66 -35.17 3.91
N THR A 483 -13.54 -35.61 3.00
CA THR A 483 -13.98 -37.01 2.93
C THR A 483 -12.81 -37.94 2.56
N ARG A 484 -12.95 -39.25 2.81
CA ARG A 484 -11.89 -40.23 2.55
C ARG A 484 -11.38 -40.24 1.09
N GLY A 485 -12.27 -40.03 0.12
CA GLY A 485 -11.94 -39.98 -1.32
C GLY A 485 -11.51 -38.60 -1.82
N PHE A 486 -11.30 -37.62 -0.93
CA PHE A 486 -10.83 -36.29 -1.33
C PHE A 486 -9.29 -36.28 -1.40
N PHE A 487 -8.79 -35.89 -2.57
CA PHE A 487 -7.38 -35.68 -2.85
C PHE A 487 -7.19 -34.29 -3.46
N SER A 488 -6.02 -33.71 -3.25
CA SER A 488 -5.59 -32.49 -3.94
C SER A 488 -4.99 -32.82 -5.30
N PHE A 489 -4.81 -31.82 -6.17
CA PHE A 489 -4.13 -32.04 -7.45
C PHE A 489 -2.71 -32.59 -7.26
N ALA A 490 -1.96 -32.06 -6.28
CA ALA A 490 -0.61 -32.51 -5.95
C ALA A 490 -0.55 -33.98 -5.49
N ASP A 491 -1.64 -34.54 -4.96
CA ASP A 491 -1.68 -35.96 -4.58
C ASP A 491 -1.74 -36.88 -5.81
N THR A 492 -2.34 -36.42 -6.91
CA THR A 492 -2.44 -37.20 -8.17
C THR A 492 -1.18 -37.17 -9.02
N THR A 493 -0.22 -36.31 -8.69
CA THR A 493 1.02 -36.20 -9.47
C THR A 493 2.11 -37.15 -9.01
N TYR A 494 1.93 -37.90 -7.91
CA TYR A 494 2.92 -38.88 -7.49
C TYR A 494 3.03 -40.06 -8.44
N ASN A 495 4.22 -40.65 -8.56
CA ASN A 495 4.44 -41.80 -9.47
C ASN A 495 3.98 -43.13 -8.85
N ARG A 496 3.72 -43.18 -7.54
CA ARG A 496 3.37 -44.39 -6.77
C ARG A 496 2.38 -44.05 -5.66
N MET A 497 1.69 -45.05 -5.11
CA MET A 497 0.72 -44.87 -4.00
C MET A 497 1.37 -44.57 -2.63
N SER A 498 2.58 -45.06 -2.43
CA SER A 498 3.40 -44.78 -1.26
C SER A 498 4.87 -44.73 -1.67
N GLY A 499 5.65 -43.86 -1.05
CA GLY A 499 7.09 -43.81 -1.26
C GLY A 499 7.84 -44.45 -0.10
N TYR A 500 8.29 -45.73 -0.24
CA TYR A 500 9.40 -46.38 0.51
C TYR A 500 9.90 -47.77 -0.01
N ASN A 501 9.77 -48.14 -1.29
CA ASN A 501 10.40 -49.38 -1.81
C ASN A 501 11.33 -49.09 -3.01
N VAL A 502 12.63 -49.34 -2.85
CA VAL A 502 13.57 -49.49 -3.98
C VAL A 502 13.55 -50.96 -4.36
N GLU A 503 13.11 -51.28 -5.58
CA GLU A 503 13.41 -52.59 -6.18
C GLU A 503 14.88 -52.59 -6.57
N THR A 504 15.71 -53.31 -5.83
CA THR A 504 17.00 -53.75 -6.34
C THR A 504 16.80 -55.07 -7.08
N GLN A 505 17.79 -55.50 -7.89
CA GLN A 505 17.75 -56.81 -8.57
C GLN A 505 17.57 -58.00 -7.60
N ASP A 506 17.76 -57.78 -6.29
CA ASP A 506 17.70 -58.79 -5.24
C ASP A 506 16.48 -58.65 -4.29
N GLY A 507 15.52 -57.75 -4.56
CA GLY A 507 14.26 -57.61 -3.80
C GLY A 507 14.04 -56.24 -3.13
N ILE A 508 13.00 -56.17 -2.29
CA ILE A 508 12.57 -54.93 -1.60
C ILE A 508 13.44 -54.71 -0.35
N VAL A 509 14.20 -53.60 -0.32
CA VAL A 509 14.99 -53.20 0.86
C VAL A 509 14.32 -52.00 1.56
N GLU A 510 13.88 -52.18 2.81
CA GLU A 510 13.39 -51.10 3.68
C GLU A 510 14.58 -50.30 4.26
N MET A 511 14.69 -49.02 3.88
CA MET A 511 15.68 -48.08 4.45
C MET A 511 15.03 -47.25 5.57
N LYS A 512 15.76 -47.03 6.68
CA LYS A 512 15.34 -46.13 7.77
C LYS A 512 15.11 -44.69 7.26
N PRO A 513 14.03 -44.01 7.68
CA PRO A 513 13.53 -42.81 7.02
C PRO A 513 14.36 -41.55 7.28
N VAL A 514 14.49 -40.72 6.25
CA VAL A 514 14.62 -39.26 6.38
C VAL A 514 13.20 -38.70 6.23
N PHE A 515 12.70 -38.04 7.28
CA PHE A 515 11.28 -37.72 7.47
C PHE A 515 10.71 -36.67 6.50
N THR A 516 11.56 -35.92 5.80
CA THR A 516 11.14 -34.81 4.93
C THR A 516 10.44 -35.25 3.64
N ASP A 517 10.64 -36.51 3.23
CA ASP A 517 10.28 -36.98 1.87
C ASP A 517 9.20 -38.08 1.84
N TYR A 518 8.59 -38.41 3.00
CA TYR A 518 7.56 -39.45 3.06
C TYR A 518 6.21 -38.95 2.54
N TYR A 519 5.56 -39.77 1.72
CA TYR A 519 4.16 -39.59 1.38
C TYR A 519 3.45 -40.95 1.30
N ASN A 520 2.17 -40.96 1.64
CA ASN A 520 1.32 -42.14 1.54
C ASN A 520 -0.13 -41.72 1.26
N LEU A 521 -0.59 -42.03 0.04
CA LEU A 521 -1.92 -41.65 -0.43
C LEU A 521 -3.04 -42.47 0.23
N ALA A 522 -2.71 -43.58 0.90
CA ALA A 522 -3.69 -44.34 1.70
C ALA A 522 -4.13 -43.59 2.98
N TYR A 523 -3.29 -42.70 3.48
CA TYR A 523 -3.56 -41.88 4.67
C TYR A 523 -3.90 -40.44 4.28
N SER A 524 -5.02 -40.25 3.57
CA SER A 524 -5.46 -38.91 3.15
C SER A 524 -5.85 -38.04 4.35
N LYS A 525 -5.63 -36.73 4.21
CA LYS A 525 -5.95 -35.72 5.25
C LYS A 525 -7.46 -35.69 5.50
N ARG A 526 -7.87 -35.86 6.76
CA ARG A 526 -9.28 -35.91 7.18
C ARG A 526 -9.81 -34.58 7.66
N GLY A 527 -9.27 -34.07 8.75
CA GLY A 527 -9.80 -32.88 9.41
C GLY A 527 -8.68 -32.01 9.93
N LYS A 528 -8.72 -30.71 9.61
CA LYS A 528 -7.77 -29.70 10.07
C LYS A 528 -8.50 -28.63 10.87
N VAL A 529 -8.12 -28.47 12.12
CA VAL A 529 -8.51 -27.31 12.94
C VAL A 529 -7.31 -26.36 12.98
N GLN A 530 -7.57 -25.07 12.85
CA GLN A 530 -6.58 -24.00 13.03
C GLN A 530 -7.19 -22.90 13.88
N ALA A 531 -6.44 -22.42 14.86
CA ALA A 531 -6.86 -21.29 15.69
C ALA A 531 -5.68 -20.35 15.91
N SER A 532 -5.94 -19.05 15.82
CA SER A 532 -5.01 -17.98 16.17
C SER A 532 -5.77 -16.88 16.90
N ILE A 533 -5.40 -16.66 18.16
CA ILE A 533 -6.09 -15.77 19.09
C ILE A 533 -5.03 -14.93 19.79
N THR A 534 -5.24 -13.62 19.85
CA THR A 534 -4.41 -12.70 20.63
C THR A 534 -5.28 -11.97 21.64
N GLN A 535 -4.82 -11.87 22.88
CA GLN A 535 -5.50 -11.20 23.98
C GLN A 535 -4.61 -10.10 24.52
N GLN A 536 -5.05 -8.86 24.41
CA GLN A 536 -4.41 -7.73 25.08
C GLN A 536 -4.74 -7.77 26.57
N LEU A 537 -3.70 -7.71 27.41
CA LEU A 537 -3.79 -7.72 28.88
C LEU A 537 -3.33 -6.36 29.40
N GLY A 538 -4.28 -5.43 29.54
CA GLY A 538 -3.97 -4.04 29.90
C GLY A 538 -3.22 -3.30 28.80
N ARG A 539 -2.31 -2.40 29.18
CA ARG A 539 -1.55 -1.56 28.22
C ARG A 539 -0.21 -2.15 27.80
N THR A 540 0.34 -3.04 28.62
CA THR A 540 1.76 -3.44 28.55
C THR A 540 1.95 -4.90 28.16
N ALA A 541 0.91 -5.73 28.22
CA ALA A 541 1.03 -7.16 27.95
C ALA A 541 0.08 -7.63 26.84
N THR A 542 0.54 -8.61 26.06
CA THR A 542 -0.21 -9.30 25.01
C THR A 542 0.05 -10.79 25.12
N ALA A 543 -1.01 -11.56 25.36
CA ALA A 543 -0.98 -13.01 25.26
C ALA A 543 -1.38 -13.45 23.85
N TYR A 544 -0.78 -14.51 23.34
CA TYR A 544 -1.16 -15.12 22.08
C TYR A 544 -1.26 -16.64 22.21
N LEU A 545 -2.17 -17.22 21.44
CA LEU A 545 -2.37 -18.64 21.27
C LEU A 545 -2.50 -18.90 19.78
N SER A 546 -1.69 -19.81 19.25
CA SER A 546 -1.85 -20.32 17.90
C SER A 546 -1.71 -21.84 17.91
N GLY A 547 -2.47 -22.53 17.07
CA GLY A 547 -2.39 -23.97 17.03
C GLY A 547 -3.09 -24.58 15.84
N SER A 548 -2.71 -25.81 15.53
CA SER A 548 -3.38 -26.62 14.53
C SER A 548 -3.43 -28.09 14.94
N HIS A 549 -4.47 -28.77 14.48
CA HIS A 549 -4.69 -30.18 14.72
C HIS A 549 -5.15 -30.84 13.42
N GLN A 550 -4.34 -31.73 12.87
CA GLN A 550 -4.60 -32.43 11.61
C GLN A 550 -4.77 -33.93 11.88
N THR A 551 -5.90 -34.47 11.46
CA THR A 551 -6.20 -35.91 11.49
C THR A 551 -6.10 -36.51 10.10
N TYR A 552 -5.89 -37.82 10.04
CA TYR A 552 -5.77 -38.58 8.81
C TYR A 552 -6.81 -39.71 8.75
N TRP A 553 -7.16 -40.16 7.55
CA TRP A 553 -7.96 -41.36 7.36
C TRP A 553 -7.07 -42.60 7.47
N GLY A 554 -7.58 -43.70 8.05
CA GLY A 554 -6.88 -44.98 8.12
C GLY A 554 -5.86 -45.11 9.26
N THR A 555 -5.62 -44.06 10.04
CA THR A 555 -4.76 -44.09 11.23
C THR A 555 -5.32 -43.20 12.33
N ASP A 556 -5.03 -43.52 13.58
CA ASP A 556 -5.31 -42.66 14.74
C ASP A 556 -4.19 -41.61 14.98
N GLY A 557 -3.14 -41.63 14.16
CA GLY A 557 -2.09 -40.62 14.15
C GLY A 557 -2.61 -39.23 13.77
N ALA A 558 -2.08 -38.19 14.42
CA ALA A 558 -2.46 -36.81 14.18
C ALA A 558 -1.23 -35.90 14.29
N ASP A 559 -1.22 -34.83 13.49
CA ASP A 559 -0.28 -33.72 13.68
C ASP A 559 -0.88 -32.72 14.67
N GLU A 560 -0.15 -32.42 15.72
CA GLU A 560 -0.55 -31.48 16.78
C GLU A 560 0.51 -30.37 16.83
N GLN A 561 0.08 -29.12 16.65
CA GLN A 561 0.92 -27.94 16.86
C GLN A 561 0.19 -26.99 17.80
N LEU A 562 0.88 -26.52 18.83
CA LEU A 562 0.36 -25.51 19.76
C LEU A 562 1.49 -24.56 20.13
N GLN A 563 1.24 -23.27 20.08
CA GLN A 563 2.11 -22.22 20.57
C GLN A 563 1.29 -21.28 21.46
N LEU A 564 1.84 -21.02 22.64
CA LEU A 564 1.31 -20.08 23.60
C LEU A 564 2.42 -19.08 23.91
N GLY A 565 2.09 -17.81 24.07
CA GLY A 565 3.07 -16.87 24.58
C GLY A 565 2.46 -15.66 25.23
N LEU A 566 3.27 -15.02 26.06
CA LEU A 566 2.99 -13.78 26.75
C LEU A 566 4.15 -12.84 26.48
N ASN A 567 3.86 -11.75 25.80
CA ASN A 567 4.79 -10.65 25.59
C ASN A 567 4.37 -9.50 26.52
N THR A 568 5.31 -8.97 27.29
CA THR A 568 5.09 -7.86 28.22
C THR A 568 6.19 -6.82 28.04
N ALA A 569 5.82 -5.59 27.70
CA ALA A 569 6.71 -4.44 27.66
C ALA A 569 6.58 -3.66 28.98
N VAL A 570 7.65 -3.62 29.78
CA VAL A 570 7.74 -2.78 30.98
C VAL A 570 8.76 -1.68 30.71
N ASP A 571 8.27 -0.45 30.57
CA ASP A 571 9.05 0.68 30.04
C ASP A 571 9.71 0.29 28.70
N ASP A 572 11.03 0.31 28.63
CA ASP A 572 11.79 -0.06 27.43
C ASP A 572 12.12 -1.57 27.35
N ILE A 573 11.88 -2.32 28.42
CA ILE A 573 12.28 -3.73 28.53
C ILE A 573 11.16 -4.62 28.00
N ASN A 574 11.49 -5.48 27.03
CA ASN A 574 10.56 -6.45 26.48
C ASN A 574 10.80 -7.85 27.07
N TRP A 575 9.77 -8.43 27.68
CA TRP A 575 9.74 -9.78 28.24
C TRP A 575 8.86 -10.67 27.35
N THR A 576 9.38 -11.79 26.87
CA THR A 576 8.62 -12.76 26.08
C THR A 576 8.76 -14.14 26.71
N LEU A 577 7.65 -14.68 27.21
CA LEU A 577 7.53 -16.08 27.63
C LEU A 577 6.75 -16.83 26.55
N SER A 578 7.28 -17.92 26.02
CA SER A 578 6.62 -18.71 24.99
C SER A 578 6.74 -20.20 25.29
N TYR A 579 5.68 -20.95 25.03
CA TYR A 579 5.63 -22.39 25.06
C TYR A 579 5.21 -22.90 23.69
N SER A 580 5.90 -23.89 23.16
CA SER A 580 5.53 -24.56 21.92
C SER A 580 5.50 -26.07 22.11
N LEU A 581 4.57 -26.71 21.42
CA LEU A 581 4.39 -28.15 21.34
C LEU A 581 4.20 -28.51 19.87
N THR A 582 4.99 -29.45 19.39
CA THR A 582 4.87 -30.04 18.06
C THR A 582 4.91 -31.56 18.17
N LYS A 583 3.95 -32.22 17.53
CA LYS A 583 3.89 -33.67 17.41
C LYS A 583 3.48 -34.00 15.99
N ASN A 584 4.24 -34.85 15.33
CA ASN A 584 3.95 -35.33 13.99
C ASN A 584 3.29 -36.71 14.06
N ALA A 585 2.35 -37.00 13.17
CA ALA A 585 1.62 -38.28 13.12
C ALA A 585 2.56 -39.48 12.88
N TRP A 586 3.69 -39.25 12.22
CA TRP A 586 4.66 -40.27 11.80
C TRP A 586 5.87 -40.39 12.72
N GLN A 587 5.91 -39.65 13.83
CA GLN A 587 6.98 -39.68 14.80
C GLN A 587 6.43 -40.03 16.19
N GLN A 588 7.15 -40.88 16.93
CA GLN A 588 6.85 -41.10 18.34
C GLN A 588 7.49 -39.99 19.19
N GLY A 589 6.72 -39.46 20.13
CA GLY A 589 7.17 -38.40 21.02
C GLY A 589 6.47 -37.06 20.75
N ARG A 590 6.71 -36.12 21.65
CA ARG A 590 6.22 -34.74 21.59
C ARG A 590 7.41 -33.85 21.79
N ASP A 591 7.65 -32.96 20.83
CA ASP A 591 8.70 -31.96 20.95
C ASP A 591 8.08 -30.74 21.63
N GLN A 592 8.61 -30.39 22.79
CA GLN A 592 8.15 -29.27 23.59
C GLN A 592 9.29 -28.27 23.76
N MET A 593 8.95 -26.99 23.89
CA MET A 593 9.92 -25.96 24.20
C MET A 593 9.25 -24.87 25.02
N LEU A 594 9.76 -24.63 26.23
CA LEU A 594 9.45 -23.47 27.05
C LEU A 594 10.63 -22.50 26.96
N ALA A 595 10.38 -21.27 26.51
CA ALA A 595 11.42 -20.26 26.34
C ALA A 595 11.02 -18.94 27.00
N LEU A 596 11.98 -18.29 27.66
CA LEU A 596 11.91 -16.95 28.21
C LEU A 596 12.96 -16.10 27.50
N ASN A 597 12.58 -14.94 27.00
CA ASN A 597 13.47 -13.95 26.39
C ASN A 597 13.24 -12.59 27.04
N VAL A 598 14.33 -11.88 27.33
CA VAL A 598 14.35 -10.53 27.88
C VAL A 598 15.25 -9.68 27.00
N SER A 599 14.72 -8.59 26.45
CA SER A 599 15.47 -7.64 25.63
C SER A 599 15.45 -6.26 26.29
N ILE A 600 16.64 -5.70 26.52
CA ILE A 600 16.87 -4.42 27.20
C ILE A 600 17.62 -3.49 26.23
N PRO A 601 16.93 -2.56 25.56
CA PRO A 601 17.59 -1.55 24.74
C PRO A 601 18.23 -0.47 25.61
N PHE A 602 19.45 -0.06 25.30
CA PHE A 602 20.13 1.01 26.03
C PHE A 602 19.77 2.43 25.54
N SER A 603 18.96 2.54 24.48
CA SER A 603 18.63 3.80 23.81
C SER A 603 18.03 4.86 24.75
N HIS A 604 17.17 4.43 25.68
CA HIS A 604 16.48 5.30 26.64
C HIS A 604 17.20 5.40 27.99
N TRP A 605 18.25 4.60 28.20
CA TRP A 605 19.07 4.63 29.42
C TRP A 605 20.21 5.66 29.34
N MET A 606 20.32 6.33 28.19
CA MET A 606 21.20 7.45 27.92
C MET A 606 20.38 8.67 27.50
N ARG A 607 20.99 9.86 27.56
CA ARG A 607 20.37 11.06 27.02
C ARG A 607 20.04 10.88 25.54
N SER A 608 18.92 11.45 25.11
CA SER A 608 18.45 11.35 23.73
C SER A 608 19.41 11.93 22.68
N ASP A 609 20.26 12.89 23.08
CA ASP A 609 21.27 13.56 22.26
C ASP A 609 22.67 12.92 22.36
N SER A 610 22.81 11.81 23.09
CA SER A 610 24.08 11.10 23.25
C SER A 610 24.60 10.59 21.90
N GLN A 611 25.86 10.95 21.60
CA GLN A 611 26.61 10.47 20.42
C GLN A 611 27.29 9.11 20.68
N SER A 612 27.06 8.48 21.84
CA SER A 612 27.66 7.20 22.19
C SER A 612 27.04 6.06 21.36
N ALA A 613 27.90 5.21 20.79
CA ALA A 613 27.47 4.03 20.03
C ALA A 613 26.59 3.07 20.86
N TRP A 614 26.74 3.08 22.19
CA TRP A 614 25.91 2.29 23.10
C TRP A 614 24.42 2.61 23.01
N ARG A 615 24.04 3.81 22.54
CA ARG A 615 22.63 4.18 22.34
C ARG A 615 21.93 3.29 21.31
N ASN A 616 22.69 2.73 20.37
CA ASN A 616 22.20 1.84 19.33
C ASN A 616 22.45 0.35 19.67
N ALA A 617 22.71 0.05 20.94
CA ALA A 617 22.95 -1.30 21.45
C ALA A 617 21.81 -1.78 22.37
N SER A 618 21.61 -3.09 22.40
CA SER A 618 20.64 -3.79 23.24
C SER A 618 21.27 -5.03 23.85
N ALA A 619 20.88 -5.35 25.08
CA ALA A 619 21.19 -6.61 25.73
C ALA A 619 20.04 -7.59 25.59
N SER A 620 20.34 -8.86 25.36
CA SER A 620 19.36 -9.95 25.33
C SER A 620 19.76 -11.07 26.26
N TYR A 621 18.82 -11.56 27.06
CA TYR A 621 18.95 -12.80 27.81
C TYR A 621 17.84 -13.75 27.40
N SER A 622 18.16 -14.99 27.07
CA SER A 622 17.18 -16.01 26.73
C SER A 622 17.48 -17.33 27.39
N MET A 623 16.46 -17.98 27.93
CA MET A 623 16.53 -19.33 28.48
C MET A 623 15.49 -20.20 27.79
N SER A 624 15.86 -21.41 27.41
CA SER A 624 14.95 -22.38 26.82
C SER A 624 15.09 -23.76 27.46
N ASN A 625 14.00 -24.50 27.57
CA ASN A 625 13.95 -25.84 28.13
C ASN A 625 13.01 -26.71 27.30
N ASP A 626 13.47 -27.89 26.87
CA ASP A 626 12.69 -28.78 26.00
C ASP A 626 11.66 -29.64 26.75
N LEU A 627 11.54 -29.45 28.07
CA LEU A 627 10.75 -30.27 29.00
C LEU A 627 11.09 -31.77 28.99
N ASN A 628 12.22 -32.12 28.37
CA ASN A 628 12.79 -33.46 28.29
C ASN A 628 14.22 -33.50 28.87
N GLY A 629 14.56 -32.48 29.66
CA GLY A 629 15.81 -32.39 30.43
C GLY A 629 16.88 -31.49 29.81
N ARG A 630 16.77 -31.06 28.54
CA ARG A 630 17.71 -30.11 27.93
C ARG A 630 17.33 -28.69 28.32
N THR A 631 18.31 -27.94 28.84
CA THR A 631 18.18 -26.51 29.14
C THR A 631 19.28 -25.75 28.44
N THR A 632 18.94 -24.63 27.82
CA THR A 632 19.91 -23.70 27.23
C THR A 632 19.69 -22.30 27.78
N SER A 633 20.77 -21.59 28.10
CA SER A 633 20.73 -20.20 28.55
C SER A 633 21.75 -19.41 27.76
N LEU A 634 21.34 -18.29 27.16
CA LEU A 634 22.18 -17.40 26.37
C LEU A 634 22.04 -15.96 26.86
N ALA A 635 23.16 -15.26 26.96
CA ALA A 635 23.25 -13.83 27.21
C ALA A 635 24.03 -13.19 26.07
N GLY A 636 23.62 -12.00 25.63
CA GLY A 636 24.27 -11.34 24.52
C GLY A 636 24.02 -9.85 24.40
N LEU A 637 24.81 -9.23 23.53
CA LEU A 637 24.76 -7.82 23.16
C LEU A 637 24.69 -7.73 21.63
N TYR A 638 23.79 -6.91 21.11
CA TYR A 638 23.67 -6.65 19.68
C TYR A 638 23.36 -5.17 19.44
N GLY A 639 23.73 -4.66 18.26
CA GLY A 639 23.53 -3.25 17.95
C GLY A 639 24.10 -2.85 16.59
N THR A 640 24.13 -1.55 16.33
CA THR A 640 24.71 -0.97 15.11
C THR A 640 25.79 0.06 15.45
N VAL A 641 26.81 0.16 14.59
CA VAL A 641 27.93 1.10 14.69
C VAL A 641 28.21 1.75 13.32
N LEU A 642 29.16 2.69 13.29
CA LEU A 642 29.48 3.62 12.18
C LEU A 642 28.47 4.77 12.03
N GLU A 643 28.88 5.83 11.34
CA GLU A 643 28.10 7.07 11.19
C GLU A 643 26.70 6.84 10.58
N ASP A 644 26.59 5.85 9.69
CA ASP A 644 25.33 5.51 9.02
C ASP A 644 24.65 4.26 9.58
N ASN A 645 25.09 3.75 10.74
CA ASN A 645 24.58 2.51 11.36
C ASN A 645 24.61 1.29 10.43
N ASN A 646 25.55 1.27 9.48
CA ASN A 646 25.62 0.28 8.42
C ASN A 646 26.44 -0.96 8.79
N LEU A 647 27.06 -1.00 9.97
CA LEU A 647 27.66 -2.22 10.54
C LEU A 647 26.84 -2.68 11.75
N SER A 648 26.15 -3.81 11.60
CA SER A 648 25.46 -4.49 12.71
C SER A 648 26.39 -5.52 13.34
N TYR A 649 26.35 -5.64 14.67
CA TYR A 649 27.07 -6.67 15.41
C TYR A 649 26.12 -7.43 16.34
N SER A 650 26.43 -8.70 16.59
CA SER A 650 25.76 -9.53 17.59
C SER A 650 26.78 -10.44 18.25
N MET A 651 26.87 -10.41 19.57
CA MET A 651 27.74 -11.27 20.37
C MET A 651 26.92 -11.93 21.47
N GLN A 652 26.91 -13.25 21.51
CA GLN A 652 26.11 -14.03 22.44
C GLN A 652 26.96 -15.17 22.99
N THR A 653 26.81 -15.48 24.26
CA THR A 653 27.46 -16.59 24.94
C THR A 653 26.46 -17.27 25.86
N GLY A 654 26.59 -18.58 26.01
CA GLY A 654 25.62 -19.37 26.73
C GLY A 654 26.12 -20.74 27.10
N TYR A 655 25.24 -21.49 27.73
CA TYR A 655 25.47 -22.86 28.15
C TYR A 655 24.24 -23.70 27.82
N ALA A 656 24.47 -24.87 27.25
CA ALA A 656 23.43 -25.83 26.93
C ALA A 656 23.77 -27.16 27.59
N GLY A 657 22.92 -27.64 28.50
CA GLY A 657 23.15 -28.85 29.31
C GLY A 657 21.89 -29.70 29.48
N GLY A 658 22.07 -30.97 29.83
CA GLY A 658 20.97 -31.92 30.09
C GLY A 658 20.40 -32.60 28.83
N GLY A 659 19.36 -33.41 28.99
CA GLY A 659 18.80 -34.28 27.94
C GLY A 659 19.65 -35.54 27.74
N ASN A 660 20.14 -35.76 26.51
CA ASN A 660 20.97 -36.92 26.13
C ASN A 660 22.43 -36.90 26.65
N GLY A 661 22.70 -36.20 27.76
CA GLY A 661 24.01 -36.21 28.43
C GLY A 661 25.13 -35.40 27.79
N SER A 662 24.88 -34.62 26.74
CA SER A 662 25.83 -33.62 26.24
C SER A 662 25.71 -32.33 27.04
N SER A 663 26.80 -31.61 27.31
CA SER A 663 26.71 -30.34 28.02
C SER A 663 27.90 -29.46 27.74
N GLY A 664 27.68 -28.27 27.21
CA GLY A 664 28.78 -27.40 26.82
C GLY A 664 28.40 -25.95 26.68
N SER A 665 29.42 -25.11 26.67
CA SER A 665 29.27 -23.70 26.36
C SER A 665 29.05 -23.50 24.87
N ASN A 666 28.20 -22.53 24.56
CA ASN A 666 27.92 -22.10 23.20
C ASN A 666 28.29 -20.61 23.09
N GLY A 667 28.85 -20.21 21.97
CA GLY A 667 29.20 -18.83 21.66
C GLY A 667 28.84 -18.50 20.21
N TYR A 668 28.41 -17.28 19.97
CA TYR A 668 28.09 -16.77 18.66
C TYR A 668 28.53 -15.31 18.55
N ALA A 669 29.25 -14.97 17.50
CA ALA A 669 29.61 -13.61 17.15
C ALA A 669 29.33 -13.40 15.67
N ALA A 670 28.67 -12.31 15.29
CA ALA A 670 28.43 -11.98 13.90
C ALA A 670 28.52 -10.49 13.63
N LEU A 671 29.00 -10.17 12.44
CA LEU A 671 29.10 -8.83 11.86
C LEU A 671 28.37 -8.83 10.52
N ASN A 672 27.56 -7.80 10.28
CA ASN A 672 26.85 -7.59 9.02
C ASN A 672 27.07 -6.14 8.57
N TYR A 673 27.70 -5.95 7.42
CA TYR A 673 28.02 -4.65 6.83
C TYR A 673 27.16 -4.41 5.59
N ARG A 674 26.46 -3.27 5.55
CA ARG A 674 25.66 -2.80 4.41
C ARG A 674 26.37 -1.65 3.71
N GLY A 675 27.16 -1.95 2.69
CA GLY A 675 27.88 -0.95 1.91
C GLY A 675 27.03 -0.36 0.78
N GLY A 676 27.53 0.68 0.12
CA GLY A 676 26.86 1.25 -1.07
C GLY A 676 26.96 0.38 -2.32
N ARG A 677 27.92 -0.57 -2.35
CA ARG A 677 28.22 -1.41 -3.52
C ARG A 677 27.93 -2.90 -3.30
N ALA A 678 27.88 -3.34 -2.05
CA ALA A 678 27.67 -4.72 -1.65
C ALA A 678 27.42 -4.79 -0.13
N ASN A 679 26.79 -5.87 0.30
CA ASN A 679 26.68 -6.30 1.69
C ASN A 679 27.71 -7.40 1.96
N ALA A 680 28.24 -7.44 3.18
CA ALA A 680 29.15 -8.48 3.63
C ALA A 680 28.78 -8.94 5.03
N ASN A 681 28.88 -10.24 5.32
CA ASN A 681 28.65 -10.78 6.64
C ASN A 681 29.73 -11.79 7.02
N VAL A 682 30.13 -11.77 8.28
CA VAL A 682 31.06 -12.74 8.86
C VAL A 682 30.53 -13.15 10.21
N GLY A 683 30.48 -14.45 10.47
CA GLY A 683 30.03 -15.02 11.72
C GLY A 683 30.97 -16.10 12.22
N TYR A 684 31.03 -16.26 13.53
CA TYR A 684 31.71 -17.35 14.18
C TYR A 684 30.77 -17.93 15.23
N SER A 685 30.62 -19.24 15.22
CA SER A 685 29.87 -19.96 16.24
C SER A 685 30.74 -21.09 16.79
N ARG A 686 30.70 -21.23 18.11
CA ARG A 686 31.38 -22.27 18.87
C ARG A 686 30.35 -23.00 19.71
N SER A 687 30.42 -24.31 19.69
CA SER A 687 29.69 -25.21 20.57
C SER A 687 30.63 -26.34 20.98
N GLU A 688 30.26 -27.14 21.98
CA GLU A 688 31.14 -28.13 22.60
C GLU A 688 31.97 -28.98 21.61
N ASN A 689 31.33 -29.45 20.53
CA ASN A 689 31.93 -30.35 19.55
C ASN A 689 32.01 -29.76 18.12
N ILE A 690 31.55 -28.53 17.92
CA ILE A 690 31.44 -27.92 16.60
C ILE A 690 31.88 -26.46 16.68
N ASP A 691 32.92 -26.15 15.90
CA ASP A 691 33.36 -24.80 15.60
C ASP A 691 33.01 -24.49 14.15
N GLN A 692 32.43 -23.32 13.89
CA GLN A 692 32.06 -22.93 12.53
C GLN A 692 32.27 -21.45 12.26
N VAL A 693 32.79 -21.16 11.07
CA VAL A 693 32.95 -19.82 10.53
C VAL A 693 32.02 -19.68 9.34
N TYR A 694 31.20 -18.63 9.37
CA TYR A 694 30.32 -18.23 8.28
C TYR A 694 30.87 -16.98 7.62
N TYR A 695 30.81 -16.92 6.30
CA TYR A 695 31.14 -15.73 5.54
C TYR A 695 30.17 -15.59 4.37
N GLY A 696 29.86 -14.36 3.99
CA GLY A 696 28.98 -14.10 2.86
C GLY A 696 29.17 -12.71 2.29
N VAL A 697 28.93 -12.60 0.98
CA VAL A 697 28.92 -11.35 0.24
C VAL A 697 27.72 -11.39 -0.69
N SER A 698 26.89 -10.34 -0.64
CA SER A 698 25.76 -10.18 -1.53
C SER A 698 25.72 -8.77 -2.11
N GLY A 699 25.22 -8.63 -3.33
CA GLY A 699 25.12 -7.33 -3.98
C GLY A 699 24.33 -7.41 -5.27
N GLY A 700 24.15 -6.26 -5.88
CA GLY A 700 23.45 -6.10 -7.14
C GLY A 700 24.32 -5.36 -8.17
N VAL A 701 24.23 -5.79 -9.42
CA VAL A 701 24.87 -5.15 -10.57
C VAL A 701 23.78 -4.71 -11.53
N LEU A 702 23.74 -3.41 -11.82
CA LEU A 702 22.82 -2.83 -12.80
C LEU A 702 23.59 -2.34 -14.02
N ALA A 703 23.34 -2.96 -15.18
CA ALA A 703 23.87 -2.54 -16.47
C ALA A 703 22.82 -1.69 -17.20
N HIS A 704 23.12 -0.41 -17.41
CA HIS A 704 22.21 0.56 -18.03
C HIS A 704 22.93 1.35 -19.13
N ALA A 705 22.20 2.18 -19.87
CA ALA A 705 22.73 2.97 -20.99
C ALA A 705 23.93 3.88 -20.63
N ASN A 706 24.18 4.15 -19.35
CA ASN A 706 25.29 4.99 -18.88
C ASN A 706 26.40 4.20 -18.16
N GLY A 707 26.43 2.87 -18.32
CA GLY A 707 27.47 1.99 -17.78
C GLY A 707 26.92 0.99 -16.76
N VAL A 708 27.79 0.57 -15.83
CA VAL A 708 27.48 -0.42 -14.80
C VAL A 708 27.56 0.23 -13.44
N THR A 709 26.53 0.06 -12.62
CA THR A 709 26.47 0.58 -11.25
C THR A 709 26.28 -0.58 -10.28
N LEU A 710 27.14 -0.65 -9.26
CA LEU A 710 27.07 -1.65 -8.19
C LEU A 710 26.16 -1.16 -7.06
N SER A 711 25.57 -2.10 -6.33
CA SER A 711 24.51 -1.82 -5.38
C SER A 711 24.39 -2.89 -4.29
N GLN A 712 23.63 -2.57 -3.25
CA GLN A 712 23.08 -3.61 -2.37
C GLN A 712 22.17 -4.54 -3.20
N PRO A 713 21.86 -5.76 -2.74
CA PRO A 713 20.94 -6.66 -3.44
C PRO A 713 19.63 -5.94 -3.80
N MET A 714 19.27 -5.98 -5.08
CA MET A 714 18.08 -5.31 -5.62
C MET A 714 16.84 -6.17 -5.40
N ASN A 715 15.69 -5.56 -5.11
CA ASN A 715 14.44 -6.27 -4.86
C ASN A 715 13.38 -5.83 -5.88
N ASP A 716 13.13 -6.68 -6.88
CA ASP A 716 12.23 -6.51 -8.04
C ASP A 716 12.26 -5.13 -8.72
N THR A 717 11.70 -4.11 -8.08
CA THR A 717 11.58 -2.73 -8.54
C THR A 717 12.65 -1.83 -7.93
N VAL A 718 13.34 -1.12 -8.81
CA VAL A 718 14.60 -0.47 -8.51
C VAL A 718 14.61 0.95 -9.07
N VAL A 719 15.25 1.88 -8.37
CA VAL A 719 15.47 3.24 -8.89
C VAL A 719 16.96 3.48 -9.12
N LEU A 720 17.30 3.83 -10.36
CA LEU A 720 18.63 4.28 -10.76
C LEU A 720 18.74 5.79 -10.55
N ILE A 721 19.56 6.20 -9.60
CA ILE A 721 19.93 7.59 -9.39
C ILE A 721 21.02 7.96 -10.41
N LYS A 722 20.78 9.02 -11.17
CA LYS A 722 21.72 9.61 -12.12
C LYS A 722 21.99 11.04 -11.69
N ALA A 723 23.14 11.28 -11.07
CA ALA A 723 23.61 12.59 -10.65
C ALA A 723 25.06 12.85 -11.11
N PRO A 724 25.33 12.94 -12.42
CA PRO A 724 26.70 12.96 -12.95
C PRO A 724 27.52 14.10 -12.35
N GLY A 725 28.67 13.77 -11.76
CA GLY A 725 29.52 14.74 -11.06
C GLY A 725 29.35 14.74 -9.54
N ALA A 726 28.21 14.30 -9.00
CA ALA A 726 27.92 14.25 -7.57
C ALA A 726 28.30 12.89 -6.95
N GLY A 727 29.60 12.69 -6.68
CA GLY A 727 30.12 11.44 -6.09
C GLY A 727 30.06 11.38 -4.56
N ASN A 728 29.92 10.16 -4.00
CA ASN A 728 29.87 9.89 -2.55
C ASN A 728 28.73 10.61 -1.79
N VAL A 729 27.63 10.92 -2.48
CA VAL A 729 26.47 11.59 -1.93
C VAL A 729 25.54 10.56 -1.31
N LYS A 730 25.16 10.78 -0.05
CA LYS A 730 24.22 9.94 0.69
C LYS A 730 22.80 10.13 0.16
N VAL A 731 22.06 9.04 0.03
CA VAL A 731 20.63 9.08 -0.27
C VAL A 731 19.83 9.09 1.03
N GLU A 732 18.81 9.95 1.13
CA GLU A 732 17.96 10.03 2.31
C GLU A 732 17.18 8.73 2.54
N ASN A 733 16.90 8.38 3.80
CA ASN A 733 16.13 7.21 4.22
C ASN A 733 16.72 5.85 3.79
N GLN A 734 17.99 5.81 3.38
CA GLN A 734 18.61 4.63 2.80
C GLN A 734 19.98 4.35 3.43
N THR A 735 20.01 3.34 4.31
CA THR A 735 21.22 2.97 5.06
C THR A 735 22.30 2.43 4.12
N GLY A 736 23.47 3.05 4.12
CA GLY A 736 24.65 2.63 3.38
C GLY A 736 24.63 2.98 1.89
N VAL A 737 23.54 3.51 1.35
CA VAL A 737 23.42 3.83 -0.09
C VAL A 737 24.05 5.19 -0.38
N ARG A 738 25.07 5.20 -1.24
CA ARG A 738 25.77 6.40 -1.70
C ARG A 738 26.05 6.35 -3.19
N THR A 739 26.12 7.51 -3.84
CA THR A 739 26.55 7.60 -5.24
C THR A 739 28.01 7.16 -5.40
N ASP A 740 28.28 6.44 -6.49
CA ASP A 740 29.63 6.09 -6.90
C ASP A 740 30.43 7.32 -7.36
N SER A 741 31.69 7.13 -7.73
CA SER A 741 32.55 8.24 -8.19
C SER A 741 32.07 8.91 -9.48
N ARG A 742 31.15 8.30 -10.23
CA ARG A 742 30.53 8.86 -11.43
C ARG A 742 29.23 9.60 -11.11
N GLY A 743 28.72 9.49 -9.88
CA GLY A 743 27.46 10.07 -9.46
C GLY A 743 26.23 9.18 -9.69
N TYR A 744 26.42 7.86 -9.77
CA TYR A 744 25.34 6.89 -9.93
C TYR A 744 25.14 6.08 -8.65
N ALA A 745 23.89 5.83 -8.29
CA ALA A 745 23.51 4.91 -7.23
C ALA A 745 22.28 4.11 -7.65
N VAL A 746 22.08 2.98 -6.99
CA VAL A 746 20.89 2.16 -7.18
C VAL A 746 20.20 2.03 -5.84
N LEU A 747 18.92 2.35 -5.83
CA LEU A 747 18.05 2.11 -4.68
C LEU A 747 17.52 0.69 -4.73
N PRO A 748 17.84 -0.15 -3.73
CA PRO A 748 17.55 -1.58 -3.79
C PRO A 748 16.06 -1.90 -3.67
N TYR A 749 15.23 -0.95 -3.24
CA TYR A 749 13.78 -1.14 -3.16
C TYR A 749 13.04 0.16 -3.53
N ALA A 750 11.93 0.01 -4.24
CA ALA A 750 10.92 1.03 -4.46
C ALA A 750 9.53 0.38 -4.43
N THR A 751 8.51 1.15 -4.07
CA THR A 751 7.14 0.65 -4.01
C THR A 751 6.47 0.80 -5.38
N ASP A 752 5.94 -0.28 -5.92
CA ASP A 752 5.27 -0.31 -7.22
C ASP A 752 3.98 0.49 -7.22
N TYR A 753 3.67 1.14 -8.35
CA TYR A 753 2.44 1.92 -8.57
C TYR A 753 2.21 3.03 -7.54
N ARG A 754 3.27 3.49 -6.88
CA ARG A 754 3.27 4.54 -5.87
C ARG A 754 4.30 5.60 -6.18
N GLU A 755 4.08 6.80 -5.66
CA GLU A 755 5.09 7.85 -5.66
C GLU A 755 6.22 7.48 -4.70
N ASN A 756 7.43 7.43 -5.23
CA ASN A 756 8.65 7.21 -4.46
C ASN A 756 9.45 8.51 -4.47
N ARG A 757 9.56 9.14 -3.29
CA ARG A 757 10.39 10.34 -3.09
C ARG A 757 11.85 9.94 -2.96
N ILE A 758 12.67 10.37 -3.92
CA ILE A 758 14.11 10.14 -3.96
C ILE A 758 14.82 11.45 -3.66
N ALA A 759 15.61 11.50 -2.59
CA ALA A 759 16.30 12.71 -2.19
C ALA A 759 17.77 12.46 -1.92
N LEU A 760 18.62 13.35 -2.42
CA LEU A 760 20.05 13.36 -2.16
C LEU A 760 20.32 14.29 -0.98
N ASN A 761 21.06 13.79 0.01
CA ASN A 761 21.41 14.56 1.19
C ASN A 761 22.45 15.63 0.84
N THR A 762 22.02 16.89 0.81
CA THR A 762 22.86 18.04 0.43
C THR A 762 24.03 18.26 1.38
N ASN A 763 23.97 17.81 2.64
CA ASN A 763 25.09 17.90 3.59
C ASN A 763 26.26 16.98 3.24
N SER A 764 26.02 16.00 2.36
CA SER A 764 27.06 15.07 1.87
C SER A 764 27.60 15.44 0.49
N LEU A 765 27.12 16.55 -0.10
CA LEU A 765 27.68 17.08 -1.34
C LEU A 765 29.07 17.66 -1.08
N ALA A 766 29.94 17.59 -2.09
CA ALA A 766 31.17 18.36 -2.06
C ALA A 766 30.88 19.86 -2.14
N ASP A 767 31.72 20.67 -1.52
CA ASP A 767 31.53 22.13 -1.43
C ASP A 767 31.43 22.82 -2.80
N ASN A 768 32.02 22.23 -3.84
CA ASN A 768 31.99 22.70 -5.22
C ASN A 768 30.87 22.05 -6.07
N ILE A 769 29.85 21.46 -5.45
CA ILE A 769 28.73 20.83 -6.15
C ILE A 769 27.42 21.38 -5.61
N GLU A 770 26.54 21.77 -6.52
CA GLU A 770 25.15 22.11 -6.23
C GLU A 770 24.22 21.23 -7.07
N LEU A 771 23.01 20.95 -6.57
CA LEU A 771 21.95 20.29 -7.34
C LEU A 771 20.87 21.33 -7.65
N ASN A 772 20.35 21.33 -8.89
CA ASN A 772 19.20 22.18 -9.23
C ASN A 772 17.98 21.81 -8.36
N ASP A 773 17.66 20.51 -8.34
CA ASP A 773 16.63 19.91 -7.50
C ASP A 773 17.30 18.79 -6.72
N ALA A 774 17.21 18.82 -5.39
CA ALA A 774 17.75 17.75 -4.53
C ALA A 774 16.76 16.59 -4.31
N VAL A 775 15.53 16.74 -4.82
CA VAL A 775 14.42 15.79 -4.64
C VAL A 775 13.78 15.50 -5.99
N ALA A 776 13.56 14.22 -6.28
CA ALA A 776 12.82 13.73 -7.45
C ALA A 776 11.74 12.75 -6.99
N THR A 777 10.62 12.70 -7.71
CA THR A 777 9.53 11.73 -7.47
C THR A 777 9.38 10.83 -8.68
N VAL A 778 9.27 9.53 -8.46
CA VAL A 778 9.09 8.53 -9.52
C VAL A 778 7.96 7.55 -9.19
N VAL A 779 7.27 7.06 -10.21
CA VAL A 779 6.16 6.10 -10.06
C VAL A 779 6.44 4.85 -10.91
N PRO A 780 7.16 3.84 -10.37
CA PRO A 780 7.52 2.65 -11.13
C PRO A 780 6.36 1.66 -11.27
N THR A 781 6.25 0.96 -12.40
CA THR A 781 5.48 -0.30 -12.48
C THR A 781 6.24 -1.44 -11.78
N HIS A 782 5.60 -2.60 -11.61
CA HIS A 782 6.28 -3.74 -11.01
C HIS A 782 7.50 -4.19 -11.83
N GLY A 783 8.59 -4.51 -11.12
CA GLY A 783 9.87 -4.91 -11.70
C GLY A 783 10.56 -3.81 -12.50
N ALA A 784 10.07 -2.57 -12.49
CA ALA A 784 10.61 -1.47 -13.28
C ALA A 784 11.96 -0.98 -12.73
N ILE A 785 12.78 -0.49 -13.66
CA ILE A 785 14.05 0.19 -13.33
C ILE A 785 13.86 1.63 -13.75
N VAL A 786 13.44 2.50 -12.82
CA VAL A 786 13.14 3.90 -13.16
C VAL A 786 14.35 4.78 -12.88
N ARG A 787 14.55 5.81 -13.69
CA ARG A 787 15.66 6.76 -13.51
C ARG A 787 15.20 7.98 -12.71
N ALA A 788 15.87 8.26 -11.60
CA ALA A 788 15.78 9.53 -10.90
C ALA A 788 16.98 10.41 -11.32
N GLU A 789 16.73 11.47 -12.08
CA GLU A 789 17.78 12.33 -12.62
C GLU A 789 17.95 13.61 -11.78
N PHE A 790 19.19 13.87 -11.37
CA PHE A 790 19.59 15.05 -10.62
C PHE A 790 20.64 15.79 -11.43
N LYS A 791 20.37 17.05 -11.76
CA LYS A 791 21.32 17.90 -12.48
C LYS A 791 22.30 18.51 -11.49
N ALA A 792 23.52 17.98 -11.47
CA ALA A 792 24.60 18.49 -10.64
C ALA A 792 25.41 19.56 -11.39
N GLN A 793 25.61 20.69 -10.73
CA GLN A 793 26.42 21.82 -11.18
C GLN A 793 27.77 21.75 -10.47
N VAL A 794 28.81 21.35 -11.21
CA VAL A 794 30.17 21.19 -10.66
C VAL A 794 30.99 22.45 -10.93
N GLY A 795 31.41 23.11 -9.86
CA GLY A 795 32.19 24.35 -9.91
C GLY A 795 31.98 25.20 -8.66
N MET A 796 32.55 26.40 -8.64
CA MET A 796 32.42 27.27 -7.47
C MET A 796 31.00 27.82 -7.34
N LYS A 797 30.61 28.09 -6.09
CA LYS A 797 29.38 28.79 -5.74
C LYS A 797 29.72 30.25 -5.47
N LEU A 798 29.12 31.15 -6.23
CA LEU A 798 29.41 32.58 -6.19
C LEU A 798 28.15 33.35 -5.81
N LEU A 799 28.28 34.23 -4.82
CA LEU A 799 27.29 35.28 -4.55
C LEU A 799 27.86 36.61 -5.03
N MET A 800 27.38 37.08 -6.18
CA MET A 800 27.90 38.28 -6.82
C MET A 800 27.02 39.49 -6.54
N ALA A 801 27.62 40.62 -6.18
CA ALA A 801 26.94 41.91 -6.11
C ALA A 801 27.17 42.67 -7.42
N LEU A 802 26.15 42.72 -8.28
CA LEU A 802 26.22 43.30 -9.62
C LEU A 802 25.78 44.77 -9.63
N THR A 803 26.62 45.62 -10.22
CA THR A 803 26.33 47.06 -10.35
C THR A 803 26.44 47.52 -11.79
N TYR A 804 25.46 48.28 -12.28
CA TYR A 804 25.42 48.89 -13.60
C TYR A 804 25.23 50.40 -13.48
N LYS A 805 26.08 51.20 -14.13
CA LYS A 805 26.07 52.68 -14.06
C LYS A 805 26.03 53.21 -12.61
N GLY A 806 26.73 52.53 -11.68
CA GLY A 806 26.83 52.92 -10.27
C GLY A 806 25.60 52.56 -9.40
N LYS A 807 24.60 51.86 -9.95
CA LYS A 807 23.43 51.37 -9.21
C LYS A 807 23.38 49.83 -9.24
N PRO A 808 22.77 49.18 -8.24
CA PRO A 808 22.52 47.74 -8.29
C PRO A 808 21.69 47.37 -9.52
N VAL A 809 21.97 46.21 -10.11
CA VAL A 809 21.13 45.63 -11.16
C VAL A 809 19.71 45.40 -10.60
N PRO A 810 18.65 45.65 -11.39
CA PRO A 810 17.28 45.51 -10.91
C PRO A 810 16.92 44.08 -10.51
N PHE A 811 16.05 43.96 -9.51
CA PHE A 811 15.43 42.70 -9.10
C PHE A 811 14.72 42.03 -10.29
N GLY A 812 14.84 40.71 -10.42
CA GLY A 812 14.22 39.96 -11.51
C GLY A 812 15.05 39.92 -12.80
N ALA A 813 16.22 40.57 -12.85
CA ALA A 813 17.15 40.43 -13.96
C ALA A 813 17.67 38.99 -14.04
N MET A 814 17.73 38.43 -15.24
CA MET A 814 18.30 37.10 -15.48
C MET A 814 19.81 37.23 -15.66
N ALA A 815 20.60 36.62 -14.78
CA ALA A 815 22.04 36.51 -14.93
C ALA A 815 22.39 35.07 -15.35
N SER A 816 23.26 34.93 -16.36
CA SER A 816 23.75 33.63 -16.81
C SER A 816 25.25 33.64 -17.04
N SER A 817 25.88 32.47 -16.92
CA SER A 817 27.23 32.24 -17.44
C SER A 817 27.28 32.47 -18.96
N ALA A 818 28.48 32.70 -19.50
CA ALA A 818 28.68 32.95 -20.93
C ALA A 818 28.24 31.78 -21.85
N ASP A 819 28.20 30.55 -21.33
CA ASP A 819 27.72 29.35 -22.02
C ASP A 819 26.21 29.10 -21.82
N GLY A 820 25.53 29.92 -21.01
CA GLY A 820 24.09 29.85 -20.74
C GLY A 820 23.63 28.65 -19.90
N GLN A 821 24.55 27.78 -19.45
CA GLN A 821 24.21 26.58 -18.68
C GLN A 821 23.77 26.91 -17.25
N ASN A 822 24.37 27.94 -16.65
CA ASN A 822 24.14 28.31 -15.26
C ASN A 822 23.46 29.67 -15.25
N SER A 823 22.18 29.69 -14.90
CA SER A 823 21.39 30.92 -14.84
C SER A 823 20.66 31.05 -13.52
N SER A 824 20.48 32.28 -13.08
CA SER A 824 19.82 32.62 -11.83
C SER A 824 19.22 34.02 -11.92
N ILE A 825 18.41 34.36 -10.92
CA ILE A 825 17.68 35.62 -10.85
C ILE A 825 18.41 36.55 -9.88
N VAL A 826 18.57 37.82 -10.29
CA VAL A 826 19.10 38.87 -9.43
C VAL A 826 18.04 39.24 -8.39
N ALA A 827 18.43 39.15 -7.12
CA ALA A 827 17.64 39.48 -5.94
C ALA A 827 17.83 40.95 -5.52
N ASP A 828 17.49 41.27 -4.28
CA ASP A 828 17.69 42.60 -3.72
C ASP A 828 19.19 42.98 -3.65
N GLY A 829 19.45 44.29 -3.67
CA GLY A 829 20.83 44.81 -3.65
C GLY A 829 21.69 44.44 -4.86
N GLY A 830 21.09 43.94 -5.96
CA GLY A 830 21.81 43.49 -7.15
C GLY A 830 22.57 42.18 -6.92
N GLN A 831 22.19 41.40 -5.90
CA GLN A 831 22.85 40.14 -5.58
C GLN A 831 22.36 39.01 -6.47
N VAL A 832 23.27 38.13 -6.91
CA VAL A 832 22.90 36.90 -7.61
C VAL A 832 23.76 35.73 -7.16
N TYR A 833 23.09 34.61 -6.90
CA TYR A 833 23.75 33.34 -6.60
C TYR A 833 23.91 32.52 -7.89
N LEU A 834 25.15 32.13 -8.21
CA LEU A 834 25.46 31.24 -9.33
C LEU A 834 26.29 30.06 -8.83
N SER A 835 25.86 28.85 -9.15
CA SER A 835 26.59 27.60 -8.89
C SER A 835 27.31 27.11 -10.15
N GLY A 836 28.29 26.21 -9.98
CA GLY A 836 28.97 25.58 -11.12
C GLY A 836 29.90 26.52 -11.90
N MET A 837 30.38 27.61 -11.27
CA MET A 837 31.11 28.66 -11.97
C MET A 837 32.63 28.37 -12.04
N PRO A 838 33.31 28.69 -13.17
CA PRO A 838 34.77 28.59 -13.27
C PRO A 838 35.49 29.69 -12.48
N ALA A 839 36.78 29.49 -12.16
CA ALA A 839 37.64 30.43 -11.41
C ALA A 839 37.62 31.87 -11.96
N THR A 840 37.48 31.99 -13.28
CA THR A 840 37.45 33.24 -14.04
C THR A 840 36.43 33.10 -15.16
N GLY A 841 35.62 34.12 -15.39
CA GLY A 841 34.59 34.04 -16.41
C GLY A 841 33.85 35.35 -16.65
N LYS A 842 32.81 35.23 -17.47
CA LYS A 842 31.91 36.29 -17.89
C LYS A 842 30.49 35.94 -17.50
N VAL A 843 29.75 36.92 -17.00
CA VAL A 843 28.35 36.81 -16.62
C VAL A 843 27.56 37.79 -17.47
N LEU A 844 26.58 37.28 -18.19
CA LEU A 844 25.64 38.04 -19.00
C LEU A 844 24.38 38.28 -18.19
N VAL A 845 23.89 39.51 -18.16
CA VAL A 845 22.73 39.88 -17.37
C VAL A 845 21.74 40.58 -18.29
N LYS A 846 20.47 40.16 -18.28
CA LYS A 846 19.40 40.72 -19.13
C LYS A 846 18.13 40.92 -18.31
N TRP A 847 17.53 42.11 -18.41
CA TRP A 847 16.25 42.46 -17.75
C TRP A 847 15.24 43.12 -18.69
N GLY A 848 15.56 43.20 -19.99
CA GLY A 848 14.63 43.63 -21.03
C GLY A 848 15.25 43.51 -22.42
N ASP A 849 14.52 43.91 -23.46
CA ASP A 849 14.94 43.78 -24.86
C ASP A 849 15.56 45.06 -25.46
N GLY A 850 15.61 46.15 -24.69
CA GLY A 850 16.25 47.40 -25.11
C GLY A 850 17.79 47.33 -25.07
N ALA A 851 18.45 48.24 -25.80
CA ALA A 851 19.92 48.29 -25.88
C ALA A 851 20.62 48.54 -24.52
N ASP A 852 19.95 49.21 -23.57
CA ASP A 852 20.41 49.45 -22.19
C ASP A 852 19.85 48.44 -21.17
N ALA A 853 19.17 47.38 -21.62
CA ALA A 853 18.48 46.41 -20.76
C ALA A 853 19.27 45.08 -20.58
N SER A 854 20.56 45.12 -20.87
CA SER A 854 21.51 44.05 -20.61
C SER A 854 22.88 44.60 -20.23
N CYS A 855 23.66 43.84 -19.48
CA CYS A 855 25.06 44.16 -19.17
C CYS A 855 25.92 42.90 -19.09
N GLN A 856 27.24 43.09 -19.20
CA GLN A 856 28.21 42.01 -19.03
C GLN A 856 29.19 42.33 -17.91
N ALA A 857 29.40 41.38 -17.00
CA ALA A 857 30.37 41.47 -15.91
C ALA A 857 31.48 40.42 -16.07
N ASP A 858 32.74 40.86 -15.99
CA ASP A 858 33.90 39.98 -15.88
C ASP A 858 34.19 39.72 -14.40
N TYR A 859 34.56 38.49 -14.05
CA TYR A 859 34.93 38.14 -12.68
C TYR A 859 36.17 37.25 -12.62
N ARG A 860 36.90 37.36 -11.50
CA ARG A 860 38.05 36.51 -11.16
C ARG A 860 38.06 36.25 -9.66
N VAL A 861 37.95 34.99 -9.27
CA VAL A 861 38.00 34.57 -7.87
C VAL A 861 39.46 34.42 -7.45
N ALA A 862 39.84 35.09 -6.35
CA ALA A 862 41.18 34.97 -5.77
C ALA A 862 41.44 33.52 -5.34
N LYS A 863 42.68 33.03 -5.50
CA LYS A 863 43.03 31.62 -5.18
C LYS A 863 42.66 31.20 -3.76
N GLU A 864 42.80 32.11 -2.80
CA GLU A 864 42.47 31.90 -1.38
C GLU A 864 40.96 31.65 -1.13
N ASN A 865 40.10 32.10 -2.04
CA ASN A 865 38.66 31.95 -1.93
C ASN A 865 38.11 30.79 -2.78
N GLN A 866 38.97 30.06 -3.51
CA GLN A 866 38.56 28.94 -4.37
C GLN A 866 38.20 27.68 -3.56
N ASP A 867 38.72 27.56 -2.34
CA ASP A 867 38.45 26.43 -1.43
C ASP A 867 37.26 26.69 -0.48
N GLN A 868 36.58 27.84 -0.62
CA GLN A 868 35.40 28.16 0.19
C GLN A 868 34.12 27.56 -0.42
N ALA A 869 33.20 27.13 0.44
CA ALA A 869 31.88 26.65 0.02
C ALA A 869 31.03 27.73 -0.69
N LEU A 870 31.25 29.01 -0.39
CA LEU A 870 30.61 30.13 -1.07
C LEU A 870 31.56 31.33 -1.12
N SER A 871 31.89 31.81 -2.31
CA SER A 871 32.68 33.02 -2.48
C SER A 871 31.79 34.23 -2.79
N GLN A 872 31.95 35.31 -2.02
CA GLN A 872 31.26 36.57 -2.28
C GLN A 872 32.18 37.52 -3.06
N LEU A 873 31.69 38.14 -4.13
CA LEU A 873 32.47 39.12 -4.89
C LEU A 873 31.61 40.23 -5.54
N PRO A 874 32.06 41.49 -5.52
CA PRO A 874 31.45 42.53 -6.32
C PRO A 874 31.88 42.41 -7.79
N ALA A 875 30.97 42.69 -8.72
CA ALA A 875 31.31 42.81 -10.13
C ALA A 875 30.58 44.00 -10.78
N VAL A 876 31.33 44.79 -11.56
CA VAL A 876 30.80 45.95 -12.27
C VAL A 876 30.44 45.53 -13.68
N CYS A 877 29.17 45.72 -14.02
CA CYS A 877 28.57 45.43 -15.31
C CYS A 877 28.86 46.56 -16.31
N ARG A 878 29.22 46.20 -17.55
CA ARG A 878 29.40 47.12 -18.68
C ARG A 878 28.26 47.02 -19.68
#